data_AF-A0A239R1I4-F1
#
_entry.id   AF-A0A239R1I4-F1
#
_cell.length_a   1.000
_cell.length_b   1.000
_cell.length_c   1.000
_cell.angle_alpha   90.00
_cell.angle_beta   90.00
_cell.angle_gamma   90.00
#
_symmetry.space_group_name_H-M   'P 1'
#
loop_
_entity.id
_entity.type
_entity.pdbx_description
1 polymer ?
#
loop_
_entity_poly.entity_id
_entity_poly.type
_entity_poly.pdbx_seq_one_letter_code
_entity_poly.pdbx_strand_id
1 'polypeptide(L)'
;MHRLIQITTANMIKLFVPGRLCLFGEHTDWAGHYRTMNADIMPGASIVTGIEQGVYAEVEKSPIFEMYSDAPEINQVWNDFSCRMNEAELKSVAKSGSFFCYCAGVASYMLEWYKVGGVRIRITKMTLPMKSGLSSSAAICVLVARAFNLLYKLNLNTLGEMNIAYLGELRTSSRCGRLDQACAFGVKPNLMTFDGDEIEVKALNVKKPLYWVFADLCAKKDTIRILSDLNKSYPFASNEAEENLHKALGEWNHEIVNKAIKYMAEGDAESLGRLMTEAEEQFDKYVAPMSPALWAPKLHEVLKDSHVQPFVYGGKGVGSHGDGSVQFLARSEEAQQQLTDYLNKKGMRAYPLTIHPVHTVRKAIIPVAGFGTRLYPATRTLRKDFFPIPCADGMVRPVILILLEELVKSGIEEICLVLGSKEERAQYAEFFERQLSEEHLRKLPAEAQEYENHILDIGKRLRYVYQEEKRGFGHAVYQAVDFVGNEPVLLLLGDTLYRSTTNKPCALQMIEEYERYDQLLVSIHSVPLDKVSHYGILSGVWEDKERTILNVSVMNEKPKASYAEDFLGVRNNEGKKEYYSVFGQYILTPDVFAQLDADIQKADAEGDMTREIELTAALEAVRQKSGMMGVRLNGEMFDMGNPKALRECVSNF
;
A
#
# COMPACT_ATOMS: atom_id res chain seq x y z
N MET A 1 35.46 43.11 2.89
CA MET A 1 34.36 42.98 3.88
C MET A 1 33.05 43.19 3.13
N HIS A 2 32.02 42.39 3.41
CA HIS A 2 30.78 42.17 2.63
C HIS A 2 30.85 41.01 1.63
N ARG A 3 30.61 39.80 2.14
CA ARG A 3 29.93 38.73 1.40
C ARG A 3 28.46 38.79 1.75
N LEU A 4 27.61 39.01 0.75
CA LEU A 4 26.20 38.67 0.80
C LEU A 4 26.10 37.16 1.09
N ILE A 5 25.47 36.82 2.20
CA ILE A 5 25.02 35.46 2.48
C ILE A 5 23.70 35.30 1.73
N GLN A 6 23.73 34.46 0.69
CA GLN A 6 22.53 33.88 0.11
C GLN A 6 21.76 33.17 1.23
N ILE A 7 20.59 33.71 1.59
CA ILE A 7 19.60 33.02 2.39
C ILE A 7 18.96 31.99 1.46
N THR A 8 19.36 30.73 1.62
CA THR A 8 18.74 29.58 0.97
C THR A 8 17.34 29.37 1.55
N THR A 9 16.33 29.83 0.83
CA THR A 9 14.92 29.43 1.00
C THR A 9 14.71 28.05 0.39
N ALA A 10 14.64 26.98 1.20
CA ALA A 10 14.08 25.69 0.80
C ALA A 10 14.10 24.70 1.98
N ASN A 11 12.92 24.33 2.52
CA ASN A 11 12.63 23.03 3.15
C ASN A 11 11.17 23.00 3.67
N MET A 12 10.21 23.31 2.79
CA MET A 12 8.79 23.19 3.11
C MET A 12 8.29 21.83 2.60
N ILE A 13 7.80 20.98 3.50
CA ILE A 13 7.28 19.64 3.19
C ILE A 13 5.76 19.70 3.17
N LYS A 14 5.13 19.15 2.13
CA LYS A 14 3.67 18.99 2.07
C LYS A 14 3.27 17.65 2.67
N LEU A 15 2.27 17.68 3.54
CA LEU A 15 1.74 16.53 4.25
C LEU A 15 0.23 16.40 4.04
N PHE A 16 -0.22 15.16 4.01
CA PHE A 16 -1.61 14.77 4.11
C PHE A 16 -1.75 13.69 5.18
N VAL A 17 -2.75 13.84 6.05
CA VAL A 17 -3.17 12.79 6.99
C VAL A 17 -4.67 12.59 6.83
N PRO A 18 -5.12 11.38 6.46
CA PRO A 18 -6.54 11.10 6.30
C PRO A 18 -7.25 11.08 7.66
N GLY A 19 -8.58 11.18 7.66
CA GLY A 19 -9.40 10.66 8.76
C GLY A 19 -9.38 9.13 8.77
N ARG A 20 -10.18 8.52 9.65
CA ARG A 20 -10.33 7.06 9.69
C ARG A 20 -11.79 6.63 9.70
N LEU A 21 -12.04 5.45 9.16
CA LEU A 21 -13.30 4.74 9.25
C LEU A 21 -13.03 3.34 9.81
N CYS A 22 -13.78 2.98 10.85
CA CYS A 22 -13.80 1.60 11.35
C CYS A 22 -14.85 0.84 10.55
N LEU A 23 -14.42 -0.18 9.81
CA LEU A 23 -15.31 -1.02 9.01
C LEU A 23 -15.97 -2.06 9.93
N PHE A 24 -15.17 -2.72 10.78
CA PHE A 24 -15.62 -3.72 11.75
C PHE A 24 -14.79 -3.65 13.05
N GLY A 25 -15.39 -4.00 14.19
CA GLY A 25 -14.69 -4.14 15.46
C GLY A 25 -14.57 -2.88 16.30
N GLU A 26 -15.60 -2.04 16.29
CA GLU A 26 -15.71 -0.90 17.20
C GLU A 26 -15.53 -1.31 18.66
N HIS A 27 -14.96 -0.42 19.48
CA HIS A 27 -14.76 -0.59 20.92
C HIS A 27 -13.76 -1.68 21.36
N THR A 28 -13.28 -2.51 20.45
CA THR A 28 -12.38 -3.62 20.76
C THR A 28 -11.00 -3.15 21.22
N ASP A 29 -10.61 -1.92 20.87
CA ASP A 29 -9.31 -1.33 21.18
C ASP A 29 -9.12 -1.05 22.68
N TRP A 30 -10.11 -0.44 23.32
CA TRP A 30 -10.07 -0.23 24.78
C TRP A 30 -10.48 -1.50 25.53
N ALA A 31 -11.32 -2.36 24.96
CA ALA A 31 -11.70 -3.63 25.59
C ALA A 31 -10.48 -4.56 25.72
N GLY A 32 -9.69 -4.71 24.65
CA GLY A 32 -8.45 -5.50 24.65
C GLY A 32 -7.38 -4.97 25.60
N HIS A 33 -7.40 -3.66 25.93
CA HIS A 33 -6.47 -3.08 26.90
C HIS A 33 -6.66 -3.65 28.32
N TYR A 34 -7.89 -4.00 28.72
CA TYR A 34 -8.17 -4.60 30.04
C TYR A 34 -7.54 -5.97 30.22
N ARG A 35 -6.98 -6.58 29.17
CA ARG A 35 -6.22 -7.83 29.29
C ARG A 35 -4.97 -7.70 30.17
N THR A 36 -4.44 -6.49 30.29
CA THR A 36 -3.40 -6.15 31.28
C THR A 36 -3.82 -6.42 32.73
N MET A 37 -5.13 -6.44 33.01
CA MET A 37 -5.71 -6.70 34.32
C MET A 37 -6.38 -8.08 34.41
N ASN A 38 -6.93 -8.59 33.31
CA ASN A 38 -7.60 -9.88 33.24
C ASN A 38 -7.21 -10.63 31.95
N ALA A 39 -6.33 -11.62 32.07
CA ALA A 39 -5.80 -12.38 30.94
C ALA A 39 -6.86 -13.21 30.18
N ASP A 40 -8.03 -13.46 30.79
CA ASP A 40 -9.14 -14.19 30.18
C ASP A 40 -9.91 -13.33 29.15
N ILE A 41 -9.72 -12.01 29.16
CA ILE A 41 -10.27 -11.13 28.12
C ILE A 41 -9.55 -11.43 26.81
N MET A 42 -10.32 -11.63 25.75
CA MET A 42 -9.76 -11.82 24.41
C MET A 42 -9.08 -10.54 23.89
N PRO A 43 -8.00 -10.66 23.09
CA PRO A 43 -7.45 -9.52 22.37
C PRO A 43 -8.53 -8.82 21.52
N GLY A 44 -8.46 -7.51 21.42
CA GLY A 44 -9.33 -6.74 20.52
C GLY A 44 -8.94 -6.97 19.05
N ALA A 45 -9.91 -6.92 18.14
CA ALA A 45 -9.65 -7.02 16.71
C ALA A 45 -10.57 -6.07 15.93
N SER A 46 -10.01 -5.31 15.00
CA SER A 46 -10.77 -4.35 14.18
C SER A 46 -10.23 -4.25 12.76
N ILE A 47 -11.11 -3.96 11.81
CA ILE A 47 -10.74 -3.61 10.44
C ILE A 47 -10.97 -2.12 10.26
N VAL A 48 -9.91 -1.39 9.97
CA VAL A 48 -9.93 0.07 9.83
C VAL A 48 -9.28 0.51 8.53
N THR A 49 -9.75 1.61 7.98
CA THR A 49 -9.13 2.25 6.82
C THR A 49 -9.05 3.75 7.02
N GLY A 50 -8.03 4.40 6.45
CA GLY A 50 -8.09 5.83 6.22
C GLY A 50 -9.19 6.17 5.22
N ILE A 51 -9.63 7.42 5.23
CA ILE A 51 -10.61 7.97 4.28
C ILE A 51 -9.98 9.08 3.43
N GLU A 52 -10.60 9.43 2.31
CA GLU A 52 -10.07 10.46 1.40
C GLU A 52 -10.13 11.87 1.99
N GLN A 53 -11.00 12.10 2.97
CA GLN A 53 -11.08 13.34 3.70
C GLN A 53 -10.00 13.38 4.79
N GLY A 54 -9.33 14.52 4.96
CA GLY A 54 -8.20 14.63 5.88
C GLY A 54 -7.70 16.05 6.08
N VAL A 55 -6.49 16.15 6.60
CA VAL A 55 -5.79 17.39 6.91
C VAL A 55 -4.61 17.53 5.96
N TYR A 56 -4.60 18.61 5.17
CA TYR A 56 -3.48 18.99 4.32
C TYR A 56 -2.69 20.08 5.02
N ALA A 57 -1.38 19.92 5.09
CA ALA A 57 -0.51 20.87 5.75
C ALA A 57 0.82 21.04 5.04
N GLU A 58 1.42 22.20 5.26
CA GLU A 58 2.81 22.48 4.93
C GLU A 58 3.61 22.64 6.21
N VAL A 59 4.76 21.97 6.27
CA VAL A 59 5.56 21.92 7.48
C VAL A 59 7.01 22.34 7.22
N GLU A 60 7.57 23.07 8.16
CA GLU A 60 8.97 23.49 8.17
C GLU A 60 9.54 23.50 9.59
N LYS A 61 10.87 23.53 9.71
CA LYS A 61 11.54 23.68 11.01
C LYS A 61 11.31 25.08 11.56
N SER A 62 11.08 25.19 12.86
CA SER A 62 10.94 26.46 13.57
C SER A 62 11.68 26.41 14.92
N PRO A 63 12.17 27.55 15.45
CA PRO A 63 12.71 27.59 16.82
C PRO A 63 11.65 27.30 17.90
N ILE A 64 10.37 27.42 17.57
CA ILE A 64 9.24 27.18 18.48
C ILE A 64 8.24 26.20 17.83
N PHE A 65 7.28 25.69 18.61
CA PHE A 65 6.19 24.89 18.07
C PHE A 65 5.03 25.78 17.67
N GLU A 66 4.62 25.71 16.41
CA GLU A 66 3.61 26.60 15.83
C GLU A 66 2.60 25.82 14.99
N MET A 67 1.33 26.18 15.11
CA MET A 67 0.24 25.67 14.30
C MET A 67 -0.69 26.81 13.86
N TYR A 68 -0.88 26.94 12.54
CA TYR A 68 -1.80 27.92 11.93
C TYR A 68 -2.66 27.27 10.89
N SER A 69 -3.74 27.95 10.52
CA SER A 69 -4.62 27.51 9.45
C SER A 69 -4.99 28.64 8.50
N ASP A 70 -4.71 28.45 7.22
CA ASP A 70 -5.26 29.26 6.12
C ASP A 70 -6.56 28.64 5.56
N ALA A 71 -6.93 27.44 6.04
CA ALA A 71 -8.07 26.68 5.53
C ALA A 71 -9.40 27.39 5.85
N PRO A 72 -10.17 27.85 4.82
CA PRO A 72 -11.43 28.54 5.02
C PRO A 72 -12.48 27.68 5.74
N GLU A 73 -12.37 26.36 5.66
CA GLU A 73 -13.29 25.39 6.25
C GLU A 73 -13.28 25.39 7.78
N ILE A 74 -12.18 25.85 8.41
CA ILE A 74 -12.02 25.85 9.87
C ILE A 74 -11.77 27.24 10.45
N ASN A 75 -11.86 28.32 9.65
CA ASN A 75 -11.48 29.67 10.10
C ASN A 75 -12.28 30.20 11.31
N GLN A 76 -13.51 29.70 11.51
CA GLN A 76 -14.38 30.16 12.59
C GLN A 76 -14.11 29.42 13.91
N VAL A 77 -13.39 28.30 13.85
CA VAL A 77 -13.20 27.38 14.98
C VAL A 77 -11.71 27.25 15.35
N TRP A 78 -10.82 27.58 14.43
CA TRP A 78 -9.37 27.53 14.62
C TRP A 78 -8.83 28.84 15.22
N ASN A 79 -7.92 28.71 16.18
CA ASN A 79 -7.14 29.84 16.70
C ASN A 79 -5.66 29.51 16.52
N ASP A 80 -4.86 30.40 15.96
CA ASP A 80 -3.44 30.12 15.79
C ASP A 80 -2.76 29.88 17.15
N PHE A 81 -1.87 28.89 17.16
CA PHE A 81 -1.22 28.41 18.36
C PHE A 81 0.30 28.48 18.21
N SER A 82 0.96 28.97 19.25
CA SER A 82 2.41 28.89 19.35
C SER A 82 2.82 28.61 20.80
N CYS A 83 3.87 27.82 20.96
CA CYS A 83 4.43 27.46 22.26
C CYS A 83 5.94 27.26 22.11
N ARG A 84 6.71 27.64 23.13
CA ARG A 84 8.14 27.36 23.09
C ARG A 84 8.36 25.85 23.20
N MET A 85 9.43 25.37 22.58
CA MET A 85 9.89 23.99 22.79
C MET A 85 10.54 23.85 24.17
N ASN A 86 9.72 24.01 25.21
CA ASN A 86 10.07 23.88 26.60
C ASN A 86 9.15 22.83 27.24
N GLU A 87 9.74 21.89 27.97
CA GLU A 87 9.02 20.75 28.52
C GLU A 87 7.89 21.16 29.48
N ALA A 88 8.13 22.12 30.37
CA ALA A 88 7.13 22.57 31.34
C ALA A 88 5.97 23.31 30.66
N GLU A 89 6.27 24.16 29.67
CA GLU A 89 5.25 24.87 28.90
C GLU A 89 4.37 23.91 28.09
N LEU A 90 4.98 22.98 27.33
CA LEU A 90 4.24 22.00 26.52
C LEU A 90 3.39 21.07 27.39
N LYS A 91 3.92 20.57 28.53
CA LYS A 91 3.16 19.75 29.48
C LYS A 91 2.00 20.54 30.12
N SER A 92 2.18 21.84 30.36
CA SER A 92 1.10 22.70 30.86
C SER A 92 -0.01 22.89 29.82
N VAL A 93 0.34 23.12 28.55
CA VAL A 93 -0.65 23.24 27.47
C VAL A 93 -1.38 21.91 27.24
N ALA A 94 -0.68 20.78 27.27
CA ALA A 94 -1.29 19.45 27.14
C ALA A 94 -2.36 19.16 28.22
N LYS A 95 -2.21 19.75 29.41
CA LYS A 95 -3.17 19.63 30.53
C LYS A 95 -4.25 20.70 30.55
N SER A 96 -4.20 21.69 29.66
CA SER A 96 -5.11 22.85 29.67
C SER A 96 -6.55 22.53 29.23
N GLY A 97 -6.76 21.40 28.54
CA GLY A 97 -8.05 21.09 27.91
C GLY A 97 -8.39 21.99 26.70
N SER A 98 -7.46 22.82 26.24
CA SER A 98 -7.62 23.63 25.03
C SER A 98 -7.65 22.75 23.77
N PHE A 99 -8.13 23.30 22.66
CA PHE A 99 -8.17 22.61 21.37
C PHE A 99 -6.80 22.03 20.94
N PHE A 100 -5.70 22.72 21.29
CA PHE A 100 -4.32 22.35 20.94
C PHE A 100 -3.61 21.46 21.97
N CYS A 101 -4.32 21.02 23.02
CA CYS A 101 -3.71 20.18 24.06
C CYS A 101 -3.09 18.89 23.49
N TYR A 102 -3.75 18.29 22.50
CA TYR A 102 -3.28 17.08 21.82
C TYR A 102 -1.95 17.30 21.09
N CYS A 103 -1.86 18.39 20.32
CA CYS A 103 -0.66 18.75 19.58
C CYS A 103 0.52 19.03 20.50
N ALA A 104 0.26 19.75 21.60
CA ALA A 104 1.27 20.02 22.63
C ALA A 104 1.71 18.74 23.35
N GLY A 105 0.81 17.78 23.55
CA GLY A 105 1.14 16.45 24.08
C GLY A 105 2.13 15.70 23.19
N VAL A 106 1.87 15.65 21.88
CA VAL A 106 2.79 15.03 20.90
C VAL A 106 4.12 15.77 20.86
N ALA A 107 4.11 17.10 20.75
CA ALA A 107 5.35 17.90 20.73
C ALA A 107 6.16 17.75 22.03
N SER A 108 5.48 17.62 23.18
CA SER A 108 6.12 17.33 24.47
C SER A 108 6.83 15.97 24.45
N TYR A 109 6.20 14.94 23.89
CA TYR A 109 6.82 13.63 23.74
C TYR A 109 8.05 13.69 22.83
N MET A 110 7.92 14.36 21.68
CA MET A 110 9.03 14.52 20.73
C MET A 110 10.23 15.24 21.34
N LEU A 111 9.99 16.32 22.10
CA LEU A 111 11.05 17.03 22.82
C LEU A 111 11.72 16.15 23.88
N GLU A 112 10.94 15.39 24.64
CA GLU A 112 11.44 14.60 25.77
C GLU A 112 12.28 13.40 25.31
N TRP A 113 11.81 12.66 24.31
CA TRP A 113 12.43 11.40 23.88
C TRP A 113 13.41 11.55 22.71
N TYR A 114 13.15 12.46 21.77
CA TYR A 114 13.99 12.64 20.59
C TYR A 114 14.84 13.91 20.61
N LYS A 115 14.68 14.77 21.63
CA LYS A 115 15.47 16.00 21.84
C LYS A 115 15.50 16.92 20.61
N VAL A 116 14.36 17.03 19.92
CA VAL A 116 14.21 17.84 18.69
C VAL A 116 13.83 19.29 18.97
N GLY A 117 14.14 20.18 18.01
CA GLY A 117 13.70 21.58 18.02
C GLY A 117 12.24 21.73 17.56
N GLY A 118 11.76 22.96 17.35
CA GLY A 118 10.36 23.21 17.00
C GLY A 118 10.01 22.86 15.55
N VAL A 119 8.71 22.84 15.30
CA VAL A 119 8.13 22.71 13.95
C VAL A 119 7.04 23.74 13.78
N ARG A 120 6.88 24.17 12.54
CA ARG A 120 5.82 25.04 12.10
C ARG A 120 4.92 24.24 11.18
N ILE A 121 3.62 24.19 11.50
CA ILE A 121 2.62 23.45 10.74
C ILE A 121 1.55 24.43 10.28
N ARG A 122 1.42 24.59 8.96
CA ARG A 122 0.41 25.42 8.31
C ARG A 122 -0.63 24.52 7.67
N ILE A 123 -1.84 24.48 8.21
CA ILE A 123 -2.96 23.76 7.60
C ILE A 123 -3.46 24.58 6.41
N THR A 124 -3.35 24.00 5.21
CA THR A 124 -3.74 24.66 3.96
C THR A 124 -5.15 24.30 3.53
N LYS A 125 -5.63 23.11 3.92
CA LYS A 125 -6.98 22.62 3.62
C LYS A 125 -7.39 21.55 4.64
N MET A 126 -8.65 21.56 5.06
CA MET A 126 -9.21 20.49 5.90
C MET A 126 -10.57 20.02 5.36
N THR A 127 -10.59 18.82 4.80
CA THR A 127 -11.81 18.19 4.26
C THR A 127 -12.50 17.29 5.27
N LEU A 128 -11.85 17.01 6.41
CA LEU A 128 -12.37 16.16 7.46
C LEU A 128 -13.42 16.90 8.32
N PRO A 129 -14.64 16.36 8.47
CA PRO A 129 -15.64 16.96 9.34
C PRO A 129 -15.21 16.94 10.82
N MET A 130 -15.39 18.06 11.51
CA MET A 130 -15.12 18.15 12.95
C MET A 130 -16.26 17.50 13.75
N LYS A 131 -15.92 16.71 14.78
CA LYS A 131 -16.86 16.06 15.71
C LYS A 131 -17.83 15.02 15.09
N SER A 132 -17.49 14.44 13.95
CA SER A 132 -18.29 13.42 13.26
C SER A 132 -17.94 11.96 13.61
N GLY A 133 -16.99 11.71 14.52
CA GLY A 133 -16.51 10.35 14.79
C GLY A 133 -15.50 9.80 13.78
N LEU A 134 -14.97 10.65 12.89
CA LEU A 134 -13.91 10.33 11.90
C LEU A 134 -12.49 10.70 12.37
N SER A 135 -12.31 10.86 13.68
CA SER A 135 -11.00 11.00 14.37
C SER A 135 -10.16 12.22 13.97
N SER A 136 -10.77 13.40 13.90
CA SER A 136 -10.06 14.65 13.58
C SER A 136 -8.94 15.02 14.55
N SER A 137 -9.09 14.75 15.86
CA SER A 137 -8.02 15.00 16.84
C SER A 137 -6.80 14.08 16.62
N ALA A 138 -7.05 12.79 16.36
CA ALA A 138 -5.99 11.81 16.11
C ALA A 138 -5.25 12.08 14.80
N ALA A 139 -5.96 12.48 13.73
CA ALA A 139 -5.34 12.87 12.46
C ALA A 139 -4.37 14.06 12.65
N ILE A 140 -4.73 15.02 13.50
CA ILE A 140 -3.85 16.15 13.84
C ILE A 140 -2.63 15.65 14.66
N CYS A 141 -2.81 14.73 15.61
CA CYS A 141 -1.70 14.16 16.38
C CYS A 141 -0.69 13.43 15.47
N VAL A 142 -1.21 12.61 14.55
CA VAL A 142 -0.40 11.92 13.54
C VAL A 142 0.30 12.92 12.63
N LEU A 143 -0.38 14.00 12.22
CA LEU A 143 0.24 15.07 11.43
C LEU A 143 1.44 15.69 12.16
N VAL A 144 1.30 15.98 13.46
CA VAL A 144 2.40 16.53 14.27
C VAL A 144 3.54 15.52 14.36
N ALA A 145 3.26 14.26 14.70
CA ALA A 145 4.28 13.21 14.81
C ALA A 145 5.05 13.02 13.49
N ARG A 146 4.32 12.95 12.37
CA ARG A 146 4.87 12.83 11.00
C ARG A 146 5.70 14.04 10.59
N ALA A 147 5.25 15.25 10.93
CA ALA A 147 6.01 16.48 10.67
C ALA A 147 7.38 16.44 11.36
N PHE A 148 7.43 16.09 12.64
CA PHE A 148 8.69 15.92 13.35
C PHE A 148 9.53 14.79 12.76
N ASN A 149 8.94 13.64 12.46
CA ASN A 149 9.63 12.48 11.87
C ASN A 149 10.39 12.87 10.59
N LEU A 150 9.70 13.51 9.64
CA LEU A 150 10.28 13.90 8.36
C LEU A 150 11.27 15.05 8.47
N LEU A 151 10.95 16.12 9.22
CA LEU A 151 11.83 17.28 9.33
C LEU A 151 13.13 16.96 10.08
N TYR A 152 13.05 16.13 11.11
CA TYR A 152 14.21 15.75 11.92
C TYR A 152 14.84 14.41 11.51
N LYS A 153 14.30 13.73 10.48
CA LYS A 153 14.80 12.46 9.95
C LYS A 153 14.96 11.39 11.04
N LEU A 154 13.89 11.19 11.81
CA LEU A 154 13.90 10.29 12.97
C LEU A 154 13.82 8.80 12.58
N ASN A 155 13.60 8.50 11.29
CA ASN A 155 13.50 7.14 10.74
C ASN A 155 12.42 6.29 11.43
N LEU A 156 11.33 6.93 11.88
CA LEU A 156 10.19 6.22 12.45
C LEU A 156 9.37 5.61 11.32
N ASN A 157 8.98 4.34 11.47
CA ASN A 157 7.98 3.72 10.62
C ASN A 157 6.57 4.23 11.01
N THR A 158 5.57 3.91 10.19
CA THR A 158 4.18 4.38 10.39
C THR A 158 3.59 3.97 11.75
N LEU A 159 3.92 2.77 12.23
CA LEU A 159 3.51 2.30 13.55
C LEU A 159 4.15 3.15 14.67
N GLY A 160 5.41 3.55 14.50
CA GLY A 160 6.10 4.49 15.39
C GLY A 160 5.42 5.86 15.42
N GLU A 161 5.01 6.40 14.27
CA GLU A 161 4.25 7.65 14.20
C GLU A 161 2.90 7.54 14.94
N MET A 162 2.16 6.46 14.70
CA MET A 162 0.89 6.17 15.38
C MET A 162 1.06 6.08 16.90
N ASN A 163 2.07 5.33 17.37
CA ASN A 163 2.34 5.14 18.79
C ASN A 163 2.69 6.46 19.47
N ILE A 164 3.50 7.31 18.84
CA ILE A 164 3.83 8.64 19.37
C ILE A 164 2.59 9.54 19.40
N ALA A 165 1.76 9.51 18.36
CA ALA A 165 0.51 10.26 18.34
C ALA A 165 -0.40 9.86 19.51
N TYR A 166 -0.56 8.55 19.74
CA TYR A 166 -1.33 8.02 20.86
C TYR A 166 -0.74 8.38 22.23
N LEU A 167 0.56 8.20 22.44
CA LEU A 167 1.25 8.56 23.69
C LEU A 167 1.19 10.06 23.97
N GLY A 168 1.23 10.88 22.93
CA GLY A 168 1.02 12.33 23.02
C GLY A 168 -0.41 12.67 23.44
N GLU A 169 -1.41 11.99 22.89
CA GLU A 169 -2.82 12.15 23.26
C GLU A 169 -3.10 11.72 24.71
N LEU A 170 -2.46 10.65 25.21
CA LEU A 170 -2.53 10.22 26.61
C LEU A 170 -1.95 11.23 27.62
N ARG A 171 -1.13 12.20 27.17
CA ARG A 171 -0.66 13.30 28.05
C ARG A 171 -1.74 14.34 28.32
N THR A 172 -2.88 14.26 27.63
CA THR A 172 -4.05 15.12 27.83
C THR A 172 -5.07 14.47 28.78
N SER A 173 -6.17 15.16 29.04
CA SER A 173 -7.31 14.60 29.81
C SER A 173 -8.16 13.62 29.00
N SER A 174 -7.81 13.36 27.72
CA SER A 174 -8.56 12.49 26.83
C SER A 174 -8.45 11.02 27.22
N ARG A 175 -9.54 10.28 27.01
CA ARG A 175 -9.61 8.82 27.19
C ARG A 175 -9.94 8.11 25.87
N CYS A 176 -9.52 8.70 24.75
CA CYS A 176 -9.69 8.08 23.44
C CYS A 176 -8.96 6.74 23.38
N GLY A 177 -9.54 5.80 22.64
CA GLY A 177 -8.93 4.53 22.36
C GLY A 177 -7.82 4.64 21.30
N ARG A 178 -7.11 3.53 21.07
CA ARG A 178 -5.96 3.45 20.14
C ARG A 178 -6.38 3.32 18.67
N LEU A 179 -7.65 3.01 18.43
CA LEU A 179 -8.20 2.82 17.09
C LEU A 179 -8.16 4.11 16.25
N ASP A 180 -8.26 5.27 16.89
CA ASP A 180 -8.37 6.56 16.22
C ASP A 180 -7.10 6.95 15.45
N GLN A 181 -5.95 6.46 15.90
CA GLN A 181 -4.63 6.77 15.33
C GLN A 181 -4.33 5.92 14.09
N ALA A 182 -5.24 5.00 13.72
CA ALA A 182 -5.18 4.25 12.46
C ALA A 182 -5.12 5.14 11.21
N CYS A 183 -5.50 6.42 11.32
CA CYS A 183 -5.27 7.43 10.28
C CYS A 183 -3.80 7.54 9.82
N ALA A 184 -2.83 7.03 10.58
CA ALA A 184 -1.44 6.94 10.15
C ALA A 184 -1.22 6.07 8.90
N PHE A 185 -2.04 5.03 8.68
CA PHE A 185 -1.80 4.00 7.65
C PHE A 185 -2.38 4.31 6.26
N GLY A 186 -2.91 5.51 6.04
CA GLY A 186 -3.45 5.90 4.73
C GLY A 186 -4.79 5.23 4.40
N VAL A 187 -5.28 5.43 3.17
CA VAL A 187 -6.54 4.87 2.66
C VAL A 187 -6.32 3.41 2.23
N LYS A 188 -6.04 2.56 3.21
CA LYS A 188 -5.90 1.11 3.03
C LYS A 188 -6.58 0.38 4.21
N PRO A 189 -7.33 -0.70 3.98
CA PRO A 189 -7.85 -1.52 5.06
C PRO A 189 -6.71 -2.22 5.79
N ASN A 190 -6.73 -2.15 7.12
CA ASN A 190 -5.78 -2.80 8.01
C ASN A 190 -6.55 -3.54 9.09
N LEU A 191 -6.15 -4.78 9.36
CA LEU A 191 -6.48 -5.49 10.59
C LEU A 191 -5.59 -4.95 11.70
N MET A 192 -6.20 -4.44 12.76
CA MET A 192 -5.52 -4.07 13.99
C MET A 192 -5.93 -5.02 15.11
N THR A 193 -4.93 -5.60 15.76
CA THR A 193 -5.09 -6.48 16.93
C THR A 193 -4.57 -5.75 18.16
N PHE A 194 -5.36 -5.72 19.24
CA PHE A 194 -5.03 -5.04 20.49
C PHE A 194 -4.89 -6.06 21.61
N ASP A 195 -3.65 -6.34 22.00
CA ASP A 195 -3.35 -7.26 23.10
C ASP A 195 -2.72 -6.50 24.27
N GLY A 196 -3.58 -5.99 25.17
CA GLY A 196 -3.14 -5.19 26.31
C GLY A 196 -2.49 -3.87 25.88
N ASP A 197 -1.16 -3.82 25.96
CA ASP A 197 -0.35 -2.69 25.51
C ASP A 197 0.29 -2.90 24.14
N GLU A 198 0.23 -4.11 23.59
CA GLU A 198 0.77 -4.44 22.28
C GLU A 198 -0.28 -4.19 21.19
N ILE A 199 0.19 -3.75 20.03
CA ILE A 199 -0.65 -3.54 18.84
C ILE A 199 0.06 -4.18 17.66
N GLU A 200 -0.67 -5.02 16.95
CA GLU A 200 -0.26 -5.54 15.66
C GLU A 200 -1.12 -4.92 14.57
N VAL A 201 -0.50 -4.56 13.45
CA VAL A 201 -1.19 -4.01 12.29
C VAL A 201 -0.81 -4.81 11.07
N LYS A 202 -1.81 -5.42 10.41
CA LYS A 202 -1.64 -6.18 9.18
C LYS A 202 -2.48 -5.55 8.08
N ALA A 203 -1.83 -5.16 6.99
CA ALA A 203 -2.53 -4.63 5.82
C ALA A 203 -3.39 -5.73 5.19
N LEU A 204 -4.61 -5.36 4.79
CA LEU A 204 -5.54 -6.26 4.10
C LEU A 204 -5.64 -5.87 2.63
N ASN A 205 -5.77 -6.88 1.78
CA ASN A 205 -6.02 -6.70 0.36
C ASN A 205 -7.50 -6.93 0.08
N VAL A 206 -8.04 -6.16 -0.86
CA VAL A 206 -9.39 -6.37 -1.40
C VAL A 206 -9.25 -6.83 -2.85
N LYS A 207 -10.02 -7.84 -3.25
CA LYS A 207 -9.92 -8.41 -4.60
C LYS A 207 -10.66 -7.60 -5.66
N LYS A 208 -11.70 -6.89 -5.26
CA LYS A 208 -12.51 -6.00 -6.11
C LYS A 208 -12.69 -4.66 -5.41
N PRO A 209 -12.94 -3.57 -6.15
CA PRO A 209 -13.33 -2.31 -5.56
C PRO A 209 -14.54 -2.49 -4.62
N LEU A 210 -14.47 -1.90 -3.44
CA LEU A 210 -15.60 -1.82 -2.50
C LEU A 210 -16.05 -0.37 -2.37
N TYR A 211 -17.32 -0.13 -2.66
CA TYR A 211 -17.90 1.21 -2.73
C TYR A 211 -18.61 1.55 -1.43
N TRP A 212 -17.92 2.22 -0.52
CA TRP A 212 -18.48 2.65 0.76
C TRP A 212 -19.14 4.02 0.66
N VAL A 213 -20.20 4.22 1.43
CA VAL A 213 -20.74 5.55 1.74
C VAL A 213 -20.83 5.67 3.25
N PHE A 214 -20.30 6.74 3.82
CA PHE A 214 -20.52 7.06 5.23
C PHE A 214 -21.10 8.45 5.36
N ALA A 215 -21.93 8.65 6.38
CA ALA A 215 -22.61 9.91 6.59
C ALA A 215 -22.68 10.31 8.06
N ASP A 216 -22.41 11.59 8.34
CA ASP A 216 -22.77 12.21 9.61
C ASP A 216 -24.28 12.40 9.64
N LEU A 217 -24.92 11.78 10.63
CA LEU A 217 -26.37 11.87 10.82
C LEU A 217 -26.79 13.26 11.31
N CYS A 218 -25.85 14.14 11.67
CA CYS A 218 -26.10 15.49 12.20
C CYS A 218 -27.01 15.46 13.46
N ALA A 219 -26.91 14.40 14.26
CA ALA A 219 -27.63 14.26 15.52
C ALA A 219 -26.69 14.39 16.73
N LYS A 220 -27.26 14.58 17.93
CA LYS A 220 -26.47 14.70 19.15
C LYS A 220 -26.11 13.30 19.67
N LYS A 221 -24.84 13.13 20.06
CA LYS A 221 -24.34 11.93 20.73
C LYS A 221 -23.50 12.30 21.95
N ASP A 222 -23.59 11.49 23.00
CA ASP A 222 -22.75 11.58 24.20
C ASP A 222 -21.73 10.43 24.25
N THR A 223 -20.63 10.59 23.51
CA THR A 223 -19.55 9.59 23.43
C THR A 223 -18.94 9.30 24.80
N ILE A 224 -18.81 10.31 25.67
CA ILE A 224 -18.19 10.17 27.00
C ILE A 224 -19.05 9.25 27.87
N ARG A 225 -20.38 9.45 27.86
CA ARG A 225 -21.30 8.59 28.58
C ARG A 225 -21.29 7.16 28.05
N ILE A 226 -21.33 6.98 26.73
CA ILE A 226 -21.28 5.64 26.10
C ILE A 226 -20.05 4.88 26.57
N LEU A 227 -18.86 5.49 26.45
CA LEU A 227 -17.61 4.85 26.86
C LEU A 227 -17.61 4.58 28.37
N SER A 228 -18.08 5.53 29.19
CA SER A 228 -18.13 5.35 30.64
C SER A 228 -19.07 4.24 31.07
N ASP A 229 -20.20 4.03 30.40
CA ASP A 229 -21.15 2.97 30.73
C ASP A 229 -20.61 1.60 30.32
N LEU A 230 -20.03 1.48 29.13
CA LEU A 230 -19.43 0.23 28.65
C LEU A 230 -18.23 -0.20 29.51
N ASN A 231 -17.34 0.74 29.86
CA ASN A 231 -16.13 0.44 30.63
C ASN A 231 -16.41 -0.07 32.05
N LYS A 232 -17.58 0.23 32.65
CA LYS A 232 -17.96 -0.29 33.97
C LYS A 232 -18.08 -1.82 34.01
N SER A 233 -18.33 -2.43 32.86
CA SER A 233 -18.50 -3.87 32.70
C SER A 233 -17.16 -4.62 32.63
N TYR A 234 -16.04 -3.90 32.63
CA TYR A 234 -14.68 -4.45 32.53
C TYR A 234 -13.88 -4.11 33.81
N PRO A 235 -12.86 -4.91 34.18
CA PRO A 235 -12.35 -6.10 33.48
C PRO A 235 -13.06 -7.42 33.84
N PHE A 236 -13.93 -7.42 34.84
CA PHE A 236 -14.62 -8.63 35.31
C PHE A 236 -16.13 -8.47 35.17
N ALA A 237 -16.77 -9.36 34.44
CA ALA A 237 -18.22 -9.39 34.31
C ALA A 237 -18.86 -9.89 35.62
N SER A 238 -19.95 -9.24 36.03
CA SER A 238 -20.70 -9.53 37.26
C SER A 238 -22.07 -10.16 36.99
N ASN A 239 -22.52 -10.15 35.75
CA ASN A 239 -23.83 -10.66 35.33
C ASN A 239 -23.81 -11.09 33.85
N GLU A 240 -24.87 -11.78 33.42
CA GLU A 240 -25.01 -12.33 32.07
C GLU A 240 -24.93 -11.24 30.97
N ALA A 241 -25.43 -10.03 31.22
CA ALA A 241 -25.33 -8.95 30.23
C ALA A 241 -23.87 -8.54 30.01
N GLU A 242 -23.09 -8.42 31.09
CA GLU A 242 -21.66 -8.07 31.02
C GLU A 242 -20.82 -9.19 30.39
N GLU A 243 -21.14 -10.46 30.65
CA GLU A 243 -20.52 -11.60 29.97
C GLU A 243 -20.82 -11.58 28.46
N ASN A 244 -22.06 -11.26 28.08
CA ASN A 244 -22.43 -11.13 26.67
C ASN A 244 -21.74 -9.93 26.00
N LEU A 245 -21.52 -8.83 26.73
CA LEU A 245 -20.70 -7.71 26.24
C LEU A 245 -19.24 -8.14 25.99
N HIS A 246 -18.65 -8.93 26.90
CA HIS A 246 -17.28 -9.45 26.72
C HIS A 246 -17.19 -10.35 25.50
N LYS A 247 -18.17 -11.22 25.27
CA LYS A 247 -18.24 -12.06 24.06
C LYS A 247 -18.45 -11.23 22.80
N ALA A 248 -19.35 -10.24 22.85
CA ALA A 248 -19.66 -9.37 21.72
C ALA A 248 -18.46 -8.52 21.26
N LEU A 249 -17.61 -8.05 22.18
CA LEU A 249 -16.37 -7.32 21.86
C LEU A 249 -15.13 -8.23 21.76
N GLY A 250 -15.27 -9.51 22.05
CA GLY A 250 -14.22 -10.53 22.02
C GLY A 250 -14.52 -11.60 20.98
N GLU A 251 -14.89 -12.80 21.44
CA GLU A 251 -15.08 -14.00 20.61
C GLU A 251 -15.94 -13.77 19.36
N TRP A 252 -17.15 -13.21 19.52
CA TRP A 252 -18.08 -13.01 18.40
C TRP A 252 -17.59 -11.92 17.43
N ASN A 253 -16.90 -10.90 17.96
CA ASN A 253 -16.26 -9.91 17.11
C ASN A 253 -15.13 -10.52 16.26
N HIS A 254 -14.31 -11.41 16.82
CA HIS A 254 -13.28 -12.13 16.05
C HIS A 254 -13.90 -12.94 14.91
N GLU A 255 -15.04 -13.59 15.13
CA GLU A 255 -15.76 -14.28 14.06
C GLU A 255 -16.20 -13.32 12.94
N ILE A 256 -16.77 -12.17 13.29
CA ILE A 256 -17.16 -11.14 12.32
C ILE A 256 -15.94 -10.64 11.54
N VAL A 257 -14.87 -10.26 12.23
CA VAL A 257 -13.65 -9.75 11.60
C VAL A 257 -13.04 -10.78 10.65
N ASN A 258 -12.96 -12.04 11.05
CA ASN A 258 -12.43 -13.11 10.20
C ASN A 258 -13.30 -13.37 8.97
N LYS A 259 -14.62 -13.36 9.10
CA LYS A 259 -15.56 -13.42 7.96
C LYS A 259 -15.35 -12.23 7.03
N ALA A 260 -15.21 -11.02 7.57
CA ALA A 260 -15.01 -9.80 6.77
C ALA A 260 -13.71 -9.85 5.97
N ILE A 261 -12.59 -10.27 6.58
CA ILE A 261 -11.31 -10.47 5.89
C ILE A 261 -11.47 -11.45 4.74
N LYS A 262 -12.12 -12.58 4.98
CA LYS A 262 -12.38 -13.59 3.96
C LYS A 262 -13.19 -13.02 2.79
N TYR A 263 -14.29 -12.33 3.06
CA TYR A 263 -15.13 -11.75 2.00
C TYR A 263 -14.43 -10.65 1.21
N MET A 264 -13.62 -9.81 1.87
CA MET A 264 -12.76 -8.81 1.22
C MET A 264 -11.75 -9.46 0.27
N ALA A 265 -11.07 -10.52 0.72
CA ALA A 265 -10.09 -11.28 -0.07
C ALA A 265 -10.75 -12.07 -1.23
N GLU A 266 -11.98 -12.54 -1.06
CA GLU A 266 -12.73 -13.25 -2.11
C GLU A 266 -13.43 -12.30 -3.10
N GLY A 267 -13.54 -11.01 -2.76
CA GLY A 267 -14.28 -10.01 -3.53
C GLY A 267 -15.80 -10.20 -3.46
N ASP A 268 -16.29 -10.77 -2.35
CA ASP A 268 -17.72 -11.00 -2.09
C ASP A 268 -18.32 -9.80 -1.32
N ALA A 269 -18.57 -8.72 -2.05
CA ALA A 269 -19.16 -7.51 -1.50
C ALA A 269 -20.57 -7.72 -0.94
N GLU A 270 -21.34 -8.67 -1.47
CA GLU A 270 -22.69 -8.94 -1.01
C GLU A 270 -22.68 -9.58 0.38
N SER A 271 -21.90 -10.64 0.57
CA SER A 271 -21.75 -11.27 1.89
C SER A 271 -21.10 -10.32 2.90
N LEU A 272 -20.15 -9.49 2.47
CA LEU A 272 -19.54 -8.46 3.31
C LEU A 272 -20.58 -7.42 3.77
N GLY A 273 -21.47 -6.97 2.89
CA GLY A 273 -22.53 -6.02 3.23
C GLY A 273 -23.55 -6.62 4.18
N ARG A 274 -23.99 -7.87 3.94
CA ARG A 274 -24.87 -8.60 4.87
C ARG A 274 -24.22 -8.77 6.25
N LEU A 275 -22.90 -9.00 6.29
CA LEU A 275 -22.14 -9.09 7.53
C LEU A 275 -22.10 -7.75 8.29
N MET A 276 -22.12 -6.59 7.61
CA MET A 276 -22.28 -5.30 8.30
C MET A 276 -23.61 -5.23 9.05
N THR A 277 -24.70 -5.71 8.43
CA THR A 277 -26.01 -5.77 9.07
C THR A 277 -26.04 -6.78 10.23
N GLU A 278 -25.42 -7.95 10.07
CA GLU A 278 -25.24 -8.92 11.17
C GLU A 278 -24.48 -8.29 12.35
N ALA A 279 -23.41 -7.54 12.07
CA ALA A 279 -22.63 -6.85 13.09
C ALA A 279 -23.44 -5.78 13.83
N GLU A 280 -24.28 -5.02 13.12
CA GLU A 280 -25.18 -4.04 13.75
C GLU A 280 -26.24 -4.71 14.63
N GLU A 281 -26.86 -5.80 14.15
CA GLU A 281 -27.86 -6.54 14.93
C GLU A 281 -27.25 -7.15 16.21
N GLN A 282 -26.02 -7.67 16.13
CA GLN A 282 -25.29 -8.14 17.31
C GLN A 282 -24.97 -7.00 18.27
N PHE A 283 -24.55 -5.84 17.75
CA PHE A 283 -24.29 -4.65 18.56
C PHE A 283 -25.54 -4.19 19.30
N ASP A 284 -26.67 -4.08 18.59
CA ASP A 284 -27.96 -3.68 19.16
C ASP A 284 -28.46 -4.64 20.25
N LYS A 285 -28.18 -5.93 20.09
CA LYS A 285 -28.65 -6.96 21.01
C LYS A 285 -27.79 -7.05 22.27
N TYR A 286 -26.47 -6.93 22.16
CA TYR A 286 -25.55 -7.27 23.25
C TYR A 286 -24.73 -6.10 23.78
N VAL A 287 -24.56 -5.03 23.01
CA VAL A 287 -23.76 -3.86 23.40
C VAL A 287 -24.66 -2.66 23.73
N ALA A 288 -25.62 -2.34 22.86
CA ALA A 288 -26.51 -1.20 23.04
C ALA A 288 -27.30 -1.17 24.37
N PRO A 289 -27.75 -2.31 24.95
CA PRO A 289 -28.48 -2.30 26.23
C PRO A 289 -27.67 -1.73 27.40
N MET A 290 -26.34 -1.69 27.30
CA MET A 290 -25.46 -1.18 28.35
C MET A 290 -25.54 0.33 28.53
N SER A 291 -25.99 1.08 27.52
CA SER A 291 -26.14 2.52 27.64
C SER A 291 -27.35 3.03 26.86
N PRO A 292 -28.25 3.81 27.47
CA PRO A 292 -29.38 4.43 26.77
C PRO A 292 -28.96 5.34 25.60
N ALA A 293 -27.73 5.84 25.60
CA ALA A 293 -27.18 6.65 24.51
C ALA A 293 -26.89 5.84 23.23
N LEU A 294 -26.99 4.51 23.28
CA LEU A 294 -26.80 3.60 22.14
C LEU A 294 -28.11 3.17 21.47
N TRP A 295 -29.29 3.59 21.94
CA TRP A 295 -30.58 3.22 21.32
C TRP A 295 -30.80 3.79 19.91
N ALA A 296 -30.02 4.82 19.55
CA ALA A 296 -29.81 5.31 18.18
C ALA A 296 -31.05 5.32 17.22
N PRO A 297 -32.18 5.96 17.59
CA PRO A 297 -33.39 5.92 16.77
C PRO A 297 -33.21 6.47 15.35
N LYS A 298 -32.39 7.51 15.17
CA LYS A 298 -32.13 8.11 13.86
C LYS A 298 -31.25 7.21 13.01
N LEU A 299 -30.26 6.55 13.61
CA LEU A 299 -29.44 5.54 12.92
C LEU A 299 -30.33 4.43 12.37
N HIS A 300 -31.20 3.86 13.19
CA HIS A 300 -32.09 2.78 12.76
C HIS A 300 -33.13 3.23 11.74
N GLU A 301 -33.61 4.48 11.80
CA GLU A 301 -34.48 5.06 10.76
C GLU A 301 -33.77 5.06 9.40
N VAL A 302 -32.52 5.52 9.35
CA VAL A 302 -31.75 5.61 8.10
C VAL A 302 -31.34 4.23 7.59
N LEU A 303 -30.93 3.31 8.48
CA LEU A 303 -30.63 1.93 8.10
C LEU A 303 -31.86 1.22 7.49
N LYS A 304 -33.08 1.54 7.94
CA LYS A 304 -34.33 0.90 7.48
C LYS A 304 -35.03 1.68 6.36
N ASP A 305 -34.45 2.77 5.86
CA ASP A 305 -35.08 3.59 4.81
C ASP A 305 -35.23 2.81 3.50
N SER A 306 -36.47 2.67 3.03
CA SER A 306 -36.82 1.96 1.79
C SER A 306 -36.17 2.54 0.53
N HIS A 307 -35.72 3.80 0.56
CA HIS A 307 -34.98 4.43 -0.54
C HIS A 307 -33.48 4.13 -0.50
N VAL A 308 -32.93 3.78 0.67
CA VAL A 308 -31.51 3.41 0.82
C VAL A 308 -31.29 1.96 0.43
N GLN A 309 -32.18 1.06 0.87
CA GLN A 309 -32.08 -0.40 0.69
C GLN A 309 -31.77 -0.88 -0.74
N PRO A 310 -32.32 -0.27 -1.82
CA PRO A 310 -31.99 -0.67 -3.19
C PRO A 310 -30.52 -0.43 -3.59
N PHE A 311 -29.85 0.53 -2.95
CA PHE A 311 -28.49 0.95 -3.31
C PHE A 311 -27.39 0.20 -2.54
N VAL A 312 -27.75 -0.53 -1.48
CA VAL A 312 -26.79 -1.11 -0.53
C VAL A 312 -26.90 -2.63 -0.42
N TYR A 313 -25.79 -3.27 -0.05
CA TYR A 313 -25.78 -4.65 0.42
C TYR A 313 -26.03 -4.75 1.94
N GLY A 314 -25.66 -3.71 2.70
CA GLY A 314 -25.93 -3.58 4.13
C GLY A 314 -25.28 -2.32 4.70
N GLY A 315 -25.46 -2.11 6.00
CA GLY A 315 -25.01 -0.90 6.71
C GLY A 315 -24.98 -1.08 8.22
N LYS A 316 -24.25 -0.20 8.91
CA LYS A 316 -24.07 -0.20 10.36
C LYS A 316 -23.67 1.17 10.91
N GLY A 317 -23.69 1.32 12.24
CA GLY A 317 -23.13 2.48 12.93
C GLY A 317 -21.60 2.60 12.79
N VAL A 318 -21.09 3.81 13.11
CA VAL A 318 -19.66 4.14 13.06
C VAL A 318 -19.16 4.68 14.41
N GLY A 319 -17.94 4.30 14.78
CA GLY A 319 -17.23 4.85 15.93
C GLY A 319 -17.82 4.35 17.24
N SER A 320 -18.22 5.23 18.15
CA SER A 320 -18.87 4.82 19.40
C SER A 320 -20.37 4.49 19.25
N HIS A 321 -20.83 4.15 18.04
CA HIS A 321 -22.25 3.98 17.69
C HIS A 321 -23.14 5.18 18.05
N GLY A 322 -24.44 4.99 18.32
CA GLY A 322 -25.42 6.05 18.58
C GLY A 322 -25.87 6.78 17.31
N ASP A 323 -26.61 7.88 17.46
CA ASP A 323 -27.06 8.73 16.33
C ASP A 323 -25.93 9.63 15.76
N GLY A 324 -24.68 9.18 15.84
CA GLY A 324 -23.52 9.93 15.35
C GLY A 324 -23.36 9.83 13.84
N SER A 325 -23.05 8.63 13.35
CA SER A 325 -22.74 8.41 11.94
C SER A 325 -23.10 6.99 11.52
N VAL A 326 -23.39 6.86 10.23
CA VAL A 326 -23.76 5.60 9.57
C VAL A 326 -22.79 5.30 8.43
N GLN A 327 -22.59 4.03 8.13
CA GLN A 327 -21.87 3.57 6.95
C GLN A 327 -22.64 2.48 6.22
N PHE A 328 -22.45 2.44 4.90
CA PHE A 328 -23.08 1.51 3.98
C PHE A 328 -22.06 0.98 2.97
N LEU A 329 -22.21 -0.29 2.59
CA LEU A 329 -21.56 -0.84 1.42
C LEU A 329 -22.55 -0.80 0.24
N ALA A 330 -22.27 0.05 -0.74
CA ALA A 330 -23.06 0.22 -1.95
C ALA A 330 -22.84 -0.93 -2.95
N ARG A 331 -23.84 -1.16 -3.80
CA ARG A 331 -23.82 -2.27 -4.77
C ARG A 331 -22.93 -2.03 -5.99
N SER A 332 -22.71 -0.78 -6.34
CA SER A 332 -21.86 -0.33 -7.45
C SER A 332 -21.44 1.13 -7.24
N GLU A 333 -20.56 1.62 -8.10
CA GLU A 333 -20.16 3.04 -8.14
C GLU A 333 -21.36 3.97 -8.39
N GLU A 334 -22.26 3.60 -9.29
CA GLU A 334 -23.48 4.38 -9.57
C GLU A 334 -24.41 4.41 -8.34
N ALA A 335 -24.57 3.27 -7.66
CA ALA A 335 -25.37 3.19 -6.45
C ALA A 335 -24.74 4.00 -5.30
N GLN A 336 -23.41 4.04 -5.19
CA GLN A 336 -22.67 4.86 -4.22
C GLN A 336 -22.95 6.35 -4.43
N GLN A 337 -22.91 6.81 -5.68
CA GLN A 337 -23.20 8.20 -6.02
C GLN A 337 -24.67 8.56 -5.70
N GLN A 338 -25.62 7.72 -6.14
CA GLN A 338 -27.05 7.91 -5.87
C GLN A 338 -27.38 7.95 -4.38
N LEU A 339 -26.78 7.05 -3.60
CA LEU A 339 -26.94 7.00 -2.16
C LEU A 339 -26.37 8.26 -1.50
N THR A 340 -25.17 8.67 -1.90
CA THR A 340 -24.51 9.88 -1.38
C THR A 340 -25.39 11.12 -1.60
N ASP A 341 -25.92 11.28 -2.82
CA ASP A 341 -26.80 12.40 -3.16
C ASP A 341 -28.12 12.37 -2.38
N TYR A 342 -28.71 11.18 -2.21
CA TYR A 342 -29.93 11.00 -1.42
C TYR A 342 -29.74 11.39 0.06
N LEU A 343 -28.67 10.90 0.68
CA LEU A 343 -28.37 11.19 2.09
C LEU A 343 -28.09 12.69 2.31
N ASN A 344 -27.33 13.32 1.40
CA ASN A 344 -27.09 14.76 1.44
C ASN A 344 -28.39 15.56 1.29
N LYS A 345 -29.30 15.15 0.40
CA LYS A 345 -30.62 15.78 0.23
C LYS A 345 -31.51 15.67 1.49
N LYS A 346 -31.33 14.62 2.29
CA LYS A 346 -31.99 14.44 3.61
C LYS A 346 -31.37 15.29 4.73
N GLY A 347 -30.37 16.10 4.44
CA GLY A 347 -29.70 16.98 5.41
C GLY A 347 -28.62 16.29 6.25
N MET A 348 -28.20 15.08 5.84
CA MET A 348 -27.00 14.44 6.38
C MET A 348 -25.76 14.95 5.62
N ARG A 349 -24.55 14.63 6.11
CA ARG A 349 -23.30 14.91 5.39
C ARG A 349 -22.67 13.60 4.97
N ALA A 350 -22.96 13.17 3.74
CA ALA A 350 -22.51 11.91 3.17
C ALA A 350 -21.27 12.08 2.29
N TYR A 351 -20.37 11.10 2.38
CA TYR A 351 -19.11 11.05 1.67
C TYR A 351 -18.93 9.67 1.03
N PRO A 352 -18.49 9.60 -0.24
CA PRO A 352 -18.08 8.34 -0.84
C PRO A 352 -16.68 7.98 -0.35
N LEU A 353 -16.41 6.67 -0.29
CA LEU A 353 -15.09 6.10 -0.08
C LEU A 353 -15.00 4.85 -0.94
N THR A 354 -14.04 4.81 -1.86
CA THR A 354 -13.79 3.61 -2.66
C THR A 354 -12.51 2.94 -2.18
N ILE A 355 -12.64 1.72 -1.68
CA ILE A 355 -11.50 0.90 -1.31
C ILE A 355 -11.09 0.11 -2.54
N HIS A 356 -9.99 0.50 -3.15
CA HIS A 356 -9.45 -0.18 -4.33
C HIS A 356 -8.58 -1.38 -3.93
N PRO A 357 -8.44 -2.40 -4.79
CA PRO A 357 -7.36 -3.36 -4.70
C PRO A 357 -6.03 -2.61 -4.68
N VAL A 358 -5.33 -2.62 -3.55
CA VAL A 358 -3.97 -2.08 -3.44
C VAL A 358 -3.03 -3.26 -3.38
N HIS A 359 -2.34 -3.51 -4.48
CA HIS A 359 -1.32 -4.54 -4.50
C HIS A 359 -0.19 -4.19 -3.54
N THR A 360 0.36 -5.19 -2.85
CA THR A 360 1.58 -5.00 -2.04
C THR A 360 2.76 -4.57 -2.91
N VAL A 361 2.78 -5.04 -4.16
CA VAL A 361 3.77 -4.69 -5.17
C VAL A 361 3.19 -3.62 -6.09
N ARG A 362 3.55 -2.35 -5.83
CA ARG A 362 3.08 -1.18 -6.59
C ARG A 362 4.14 -0.54 -7.48
N LYS A 363 5.40 -0.97 -7.33
CA LYS A 363 6.55 -0.46 -8.08
C LYS A 363 7.08 -1.52 -9.02
N ALA A 364 7.61 -1.09 -10.17
CA ALA A 364 8.33 -1.96 -11.07
C ALA A 364 9.65 -1.36 -11.57
N ILE A 365 10.57 -2.23 -11.98
CA ILE A 365 11.86 -1.87 -12.58
C ILE A 365 11.99 -2.59 -13.92
N ILE A 366 12.50 -1.90 -14.94
CA ILE A 366 12.87 -2.49 -16.22
C ILE A 366 14.30 -2.04 -16.58
N PRO A 367 15.30 -2.92 -16.43
CA PRO A 367 16.64 -2.62 -16.90
C PRO A 367 16.72 -2.67 -18.42
N VAL A 368 17.07 -1.55 -19.03
CA VAL A 368 17.17 -1.36 -20.49
C VAL A 368 18.55 -0.85 -20.93
N ALA A 369 19.55 -0.78 -20.03
CA ALA A 369 20.91 -0.29 -20.27
C ALA A 369 21.78 -1.12 -21.25
N GLY A 370 21.28 -2.27 -21.72
CA GLY A 370 22.03 -3.20 -22.57
C GLY A 370 22.16 -2.73 -24.01
N PHE A 371 23.38 -2.72 -24.56
CA PHE A 371 23.66 -2.30 -25.95
C PHE A 371 23.03 -3.22 -27.04
N GLY A 372 22.67 -4.45 -26.68
CA GLY A 372 22.06 -5.39 -27.64
C GLY A 372 23.01 -5.81 -28.77
N THR A 373 24.25 -6.18 -28.41
CA THR A 373 25.31 -6.55 -29.38
C THR A 373 24.91 -7.67 -30.34
N ARG A 374 24.08 -8.62 -29.90
CA ARG A 374 23.58 -9.74 -30.71
C ARG A 374 22.63 -9.34 -31.85
N LEU A 375 22.11 -8.12 -31.80
CA LEU A 375 21.18 -7.56 -32.79
C LEU A 375 21.82 -6.41 -33.59
N TYR A 376 23.13 -6.20 -33.45
CA TYR A 376 23.88 -5.26 -34.27
C TYR A 376 23.85 -5.71 -35.75
N PRO A 377 23.72 -4.81 -36.75
CA PRO A 377 23.84 -3.34 -36.68
C PRO A 377 22.55 -2.57 -36.36
N ALA A 378 21.39 -3.21 -36.22
CA ALA A 378 20.13 -2.51 -36.00
C ALA A 378 20.14 -1.68 -34.70
N THR A 379 20.77 -2.22 -33.65
CA THR A 379 20.90 -1.58 -32.34
C THR A 379 21.81 -0.36 -32.30
N ARG A 380 22.50 -0.03 -33.40
CA ARG A 380 23.24 1.23 -33.53
C ARG A 380 22.32 2.46 -33.51
N THR A 381 21.11 2.32 -34.05
CA THR A 381 20.17 3.44 -34.19
C THR A 381 18.93 3.23 -33.33
N LEU A 382 18.37 2.02 -33.33
CA LEU A 382 17.12 1.72 -32.62
C LEU A 382 17.43 0.78 -31.46
N ARG A 383 17.13 1.19 -30.23
CA ARG A 383 17.28 0.32 -29.06
C ARG A 383 16.38 -0.90 -29.17
N LYS A 384 16.83 -2.03 -28.61
CA LYS A 384 16.15 -3.33 -28.74
C LYS A 384 14.72 -3.30 -28.18
N ASP A 385 14.49 -2.55 -27.10
CA ASP A 385 13.20 -2.38 -26.45
C ASP A 385 12.25 -1.44 -27.22
N PHE A 386 12.74 -0.78 -28.27
CA PHE A 386 11.92 -0.03 -29.23
C PHE A 386 11.61 -0.82 -30.51
N PHE A 387 11.99 -2.10 -30.59
CA PHE A 387 11.68 -2.90 -31.78
C PHE A 387 10.15 -3.10 -31.92
N PRO A 388 9.61 -2.95 -33.14
CA PRO A 388 8.18 -3.02 -33.38
C PRO A 388 7.69 -4.47 -33.36
N ILE A 389 6.66 -4.74 -32.57
CA ILE A 389 5.96 -6.02 -32.48
C ILE A 389 4.53 -5.85 -32.97
N PRO A 390 4.13 -6.56 -34.05
CA PRO A 390 2.73 -6.67 -34.43
C PRO A 390 1.95 -7.37 -33.31
N CYS A 391 0.90 -6.74 -32.80
CA CYS A 391 0.07 -7.27 -31.73
C CYS A 391 -1.22 -7.89 -32.29
N ALA A 392 -1.85 -8.78 -31.52
CA ALA A 392 -3.08 -9.48 -31.92
C ALA A 392 -4.29 -8.56 -32.22
N ASP A 393 -4.29 -7.33 -31.69
CA ASP A 393 -5.30 -6.31 -31.94
C ASP A 393 -5.03 -5.47 -33.22
N GLY A 394 -3.99 -5.83 -33.98
CA GLY A 394 -3.63 -5.19 -35.24
C GLY A 394 -2.77 -3.93 -35.09
N MET A 395 -2.48 -3.48 -33.86
CA MET A 395 -1.54 -2.39 -33.64
C MET A 395 -0.10 -2.90 -33.65
N VAL A 396 0.83 -2.04 -34.04
CA VAL A 396 2.27 -2.32 -33.93
C VAL A 396 2.80 -1.49 -32.78
N ARG A 397 3.29 -2.16 -31.74
CA ARG A 397 3.80 -1.51 -30.52
C ARG A 397 5.29 -1.78 -30.36
N PRO A 398 6.08 -0.81 -29.88
CA PRO A 398 7.42 -1.12 -29.42
C PRO A 398 7.37 -2.01 -28.17
N VAL A 399 8.34 -2.90 -28.01
CA VAL A 399 8.44 -3.84 -26.86
C VAL A 399 8.23 -3.13 -25.52
N ILE A 400 8.87 -1.99 -25.30
CA ILE A 400 8.78 -1.22 -24.06
C ILE A 400 7.35 -0.75 -23.77
N LEU A 401 6.57 -0.37 -24.78
CA LEU A 401 5.17 0.03 -24.58
C LEU A 401 4.32 -1.18 -24.13
N ILE A 402 4.54 -2.36 -24.71
CA ILE A 402 3.85 -3.59 -24.33
C ILE A 402 4.15 -3.94 -22.86
N LEU A 403 5.42 -3.86 -22.46
CA LEU A 403 5.83 -4.08 -21.06
C LEU A 403 5.17 -3.10 -20.10
N LEU A 404 5.12 -1.81 -20.47
CA LEU A 404 4.51 -0.78 -19.62
C LEU A 404 2.98 -0.92 -19.53
N GLU A 405 2.31 -1.26 -20.63
CA GLU A 405 0.88 -1.55 -20.64
C GLU A 405 0.54 -2.76 -19.74
N GLU A 406 1.35 -3.82 -19.79
CA GLU A 406 1.23 -4.99 -18.92
C GLU A 406 1.34 -4.60 -17.44
N LEU A 407 2.32 -3.75 -17.08
CA LEU A 407 2.51 -3.25 -15.72
C LEU A 407 1.33 -2.40 -15.24
N VAL A 408 0.88 -1.45 -16.06
CA VAL A 408 -0.26 -0.57 -15.72
C VAL A 408 -1.55 -1.37 -15.57
N LYS A 409 -1.81 -2.35 -16.46
CA LYS A 409 -2.96 -3.26 -16.33
C LYS A 409 -2.88 -4.14 -15.09
N SER A 410 -1.68 -4.39 -14.56
CA SER A 410 -1.44 -5.15 -13.33
C SER A 410 -1.46 -4.28 -12.06
N GLY A 411 -1.82 -2.99 -12.17
CA GLY A 411 -1.95 -2.09 -11.03
C GLY A 411 -0.65 -1.45 -10.54
N ILE A 412 0.43 -1.49 -11.34
CA ILE A 412 1.68 -0.82 -11.00
C ILE A 412 1.53 0.70 -11.15
N GLU A 413 1.93 1.42 -10.10
CA GLU A 413 1.78 2.88 -9.96
C GLU A 413 3.02 3.62 -10.44
N GLU A 414 4.20 3.11 -10.11
CA GLU A 414 5.49 3.74 -10.38
C GLU A 414 6.43 2.76 -11.10
N ILE A 415 7.06 3.21 -12.20
CA ILE A 415 7.90 2.35 -13.03
C ILE A 415 9.26 3.02 -13.22
N CYS A 416 10.34 2.29 -12.91
CA CYS A 416 11.71 2.76 -13.04
C CYS A 416 12.41 2.08 -14.22
N LEU A 417 12.90 2.88 -15.16
CA LEU A 417 13.74 2.42 -16.26
C LEU A 417 15.21 2.62 -15.89
N VAL A 418 16.00 1.54 -15.86
CA VAL A 418 17.45 1.61 -15.64
C VAL A 418 18.14 1.75 -16.99
N LEU A 419 18.66 2.93 -17.26
CA LEU A 419 19.35 3.31 -18.49
C LEU A 419 20.87 3.21 -18.31
N GLY A 420 21.63 3.10 -19.41
CA GLY A 420 23.08 3.10 -19.37
C GLY A 420 23.69 4.51 -19.29
N SER A 421 22.96 5.53 -19.73
CA SER A 421 23.41 6.92 -19.63
C SER A 421 22.25 7.92 -19.69
N LYS A 422 22.55 9.19 -19.43
CA LYS A 422 21.56 10.28 -19.50
C LYS A 422 21.13 10.58 -20.93
N GLU A 423 22.01 10.38 -21.90
CA GLU A 423 21.71 10.58 -23.33
C GLU A 423 20.64 9.60 -23.82
N GLU A 424 20.64 8.37 -23.30
CA GLU A 424 19.64 7.35 -23.65
C GLU A 424 18.22 7.77 -23.26
N ARG A 425 18.06 8.60 -22.20
CA ARG A 425 16.75 9.09 -21.75
C ARG A 425 16.02 9.88 -22.82
N ALA A 426 16.74 10.57 -23.71
CA ALA A 426 16.12 11.43 -24.72
C ALA A 426 15.11 10.68 -25.60
N GLN A 427 15.40 9.42 -25.95
CA GLN A 427 14.49 8.61 -26.77
C GLN A 427 13.19 8.25 -26.02
N TYR A 428 13.28 7.93 -24.73
CA TYR A 428 12.11 7.62 -23.90
C TYR A 428 11.26 8.87 -23.67
N ALA A 429 11.90 10.01 -23.38
CA ALA A 429 11.19 11.28 -23.22
C ALA A 429 10.47 11.70 -24.51
N GLU A 430 11.10 11.52 -25.68
CA GLU A 430 10.46 11.82 -26.97
C GLU A 430 9.22 10.96 -27.22
N PHE A 431 9.20 9.70 -26.75
CA PHE A 431 8.07 8.79 -26.97
C PHE A 431 6.96 8.89 -25.90
N PHE A 432 7.33 9.06 -24.63
CA PHE A 432 6.39 8.97 -23.50
C PHE A 432 6.05 10.32 -22.84
N GLU A 433 6.87 11.36 -23.05
CA GLU A 433 6.69 12.67 -22.40
C GLU A 433 6.29 13.76 -23.39
N ARG A 434 6.55 13.58 -24.69
CA ARG A 434 6.27 14.57 -25.72
C ARG A 434 5.06 14.19 -26.55
N GLN A 435 4.07 15.07 -26.57
CA GLN A 435 2.91 14.92 -27.42
C GLN A 435 3.27 15.13 -28.90
N LEU A 436 2.64 14.34 -29.77
CA LEU A 436 2.67 14.57 -31.22
C LEU A 436 2.19 15.99 -31.58
N SER A 437 2.71 16.52 -32.69
CA SER A 437 2.24 17.80 -33.22
C SER A 437 0.75 17.75 -33.58
N GLU A 438 0.03 18.86 -33.46
CA GLU A 438 -1.39 18.92 -33.83
C GLU A 438 -1.64 18.46 -35.28
N GLU A 439 -0.70 18.74 -36.18
CA GLU A 439 -0.79 18.31 -37.58
C GLU A 439 -0.74 16.77 -37.69
N HIS A 440 0.14 16.11 -36.94
CA HIS A 440 0.24 14.65 -36.93
C HIS A 440 -0.96 14.02 -36.23
N LEU A 441 -1.41 14.58 -35.10
CA LEU A 441 -2.60 14.08 -34.38
C LEU A 441 -3.86 14.12 -35.23
N ARG A 442 -4.10 15.19 -36.00
CA ARG A 442 -5.27 15.30 -36.88
C ARG A 442 -5.27 14.29 -38.04
N LYS A 443 -4.11 13.70 -38.37
CA LYS A 443 -3.99 12.65 -39.39
C LYS A 443 -4.31 11.26 -38.84
N LEU A 444 -4.40 11.11 -37.51
CA LEU A 444 -4.73 9.86 -36.85
C LEU A 444 -6.25 9.69 -36.68
N PRO A 445 -6.77 8.44 -36.74
CA PRO A 445 -8.16 8.16 -36.36
C PRO A 445 -8.40 8.47 -34.87
N ALA A 446 -9.66 8.67 -34.48
CA ALA A 446 -10.02 9.04 -33.11
C ALA A 446 -9.48 8.07 -32.05
N GLU A 447 -9.55 6.76 -32.31
CA GLU A 447 -9.01 5.72 -31.42
C GLU A 447 -7.49 5.88 -31.20
N ALA A 448 -6.74 6.24 -32.25
CA ALA A 448 -5.30 6.47 -32.13
C ALA A 448 -4.95 7.80 -31.45
N GLN A 449 -5.83 8.81 -31.53
CA GLN A 449 -5.68 10.05 -30.76
C GLN A 449 -5.92 9.81 -29.27
N GLU A 450 -6.87 8.95 -28.91
CA GLU A 450 -7.08 8.53 -27.53
C GLU A 450 -5.92 7.68 -27.02
N TYR A 451 -5.39 6.79 -27.87
CA TYR A 451 -4.22 5.98 -27.55
C TYR A 451 -2.95 6.83 -27.33
N GLU A 452 -2.78 7.95 -28.03
CA GLU A 452 -1.71 8.93 -27.72
C GLU A 452 -1.80 9.41 -26.26
N ASN A 453 -3.00 9.79 -25.80
CA ASN A 453 -3.18 10.24 -24.42
C ASN A 453 -2.84 9.12 -23.42
N HIS A 454 -3.13 7.87 -23.78
CA HIS A 454 -2.75 6.70 -22.99
C HIS A 454 -1.22 6.56 -22.88
N ILE A 455 -0.47 6.71 -23.97
CA ILE A 455 1.00 6.68 -23.96
C ILE A 455 1.57 7.77 -23.03
N LEU A 456 1.04 8.99 -23.12
CA LEU A 456 1.47 10.10 -22.26
C LEU A 456 1.11 9.88 -20.79
N ASP A 457 -0.02 9.21 -20.50
CA ASP A 457 -0.39 8.86 -19.13
C ASP A 457 0.55 7.82 -18.51
N ILE A 458 0.94 6.81 -19.29
CA ILE A 458 2.01 5.87 -18.92
C ILE A 458 3.30 6.63 -18.61
N GLY A 459 3.66 7.62 -19.44
CA GLY A 459 4.85 8.44 -19.26
C GLY A 459 4.96 9.13 -17.89
N LYS A 460 3.84 9.56 -17.30
CA LYS A 460 3.81 10.20 -15.97
C LYS A 460 4.29 9.27 -14.84
N ARG A 461 4.16 7.96 -15.04
CA ARG A 461 4.56 6.91 -14.08
C ARG A 461 6.05 6.57 -14.17
N LEU A 462 6.74 7.02 -15.23
CA LEU A 462 8.13 6.68 -15.49
C LEU A 462 9.08 7.48 -14.59
N ARG A 463 10.11 6.79 -14.10
CA ARG A 463 11.29 7.32 -13.43
C ARG A 463 12.52 6.73 -14.11
N TYR A 464 13.62 7.46 -14.09
CA TYR A 464 14.85 7.04 -14.76
C TYR A 464 16.00 7.01 -13.77
N VAL A 465 16.73 5.91 -13.77
CA VAL A 465 17.99 5.74 -13.04
C VAL A 465 19.08 5.29 -14.03
N TYR A 466 20.34 5.50 -13.67
CA TYR A 466 21.45 5.37 -14.61
C TYR A 466 22.50 4.42 -14.08
N GLN A 467 22.86 3.42 -14.89
CA GLN A 467 23.99 2.53 -14.68
C GLN A 467 25.18 3.01 -15.53
N GLU A 468 25.91 4.02 -15.03
CA GLU A 468 27.08 4.56 -15.72
C GLU A 468 28.22 3.52 -15.80
N GLU A 469 28.38 2.71 -14.74
CA GLU A 469 29.34 1.62 -14.69
C GLU A 469 28.68 0.25 -14.94
N LYS A 470 29.04 -0.40 -16.06
CA LYS A 470 28.45 -1.68 -16.49
C LYS A 470 29.05 -2.89 -15.74
N ARG A 471 28.82 -2.96 -14.43
CA ARG A 471 29.33 -4.01 -13.53
C ARG A 471 28.42 -5.26 -13.43
N GLY A 472 27.64 -5.56 -14.46
CA GLY A 472 26.72 -6.72 -14.47
C GLY A 472 25.25 -6.39 -14.18
N PHE A 473 24.40 -7.41 -14.26
CA PHE A 473 22.93 -7.26 -14.18
C PHE A 473 22.44 -6.95 -12.76
N GLY A 474 23.03 -7.58 -11.74
CA GLY A 474 22.73 -7.27 -10.35
C GLY A 474 23.05 -5.82 -9.99
N HIS A 475 24.16 -5.28 -10.51
CA HIS A 475 24.50 -3.86 -10.37
C HIS A 475 23.44 -2.95 -11.02
N ALA A 476 22.92 -3.31 -12.20
CA ALA A 476 21.89 -2.54 -12.89
C ALA A 476 20.60 -2.47 -12.05
N VAL A 477 20.18 -3.59 -11.48
CA VAL A 477 19.03 -3.65 -10.57
C VAL A 477 19.27 -2.80 -9.32
N TYR A 478 20.46 -2.88 -8.73
CA TYR A 478 20.82 -2.11 -7.54
C TYR A 478 20.76 -0.60 -7.74
N GLN A 479 21.01 -0.07 -8.95
CA GLN A 479 20.88 1.38 -9.22
C GLN A 479 19.48 1.94 -8.94
N ALA A 480 18.46 1.08 -8.86
CA ALA A 480 17.10 1.47 -8.53
C ALA A 480 16.80 1.45 -7.02
N VAL A 481 17.77 1.16 -6.14
CA VAL A 481 17.53 0.97 -4.68
C VAL A 481 16.82 2.16 -4.03
N ASP A 482 17.20 3.39 -4.37
CA ASP A 482 16.56 4.60 -3.84
C ASP A 482 15.11 4.76 -4.32
N PHE A 483 14.81 4.34 -5.54
CA PHE A 483 13.45 4.34 -6.09
C PHE A 483 12.58 3.28 -5.40
N VAL A 484 13.15 2.09 -5.20
CA VAL A 484 12.47 0.96 -4.56
C VAL A 484 12.18 1.28 -3.09
N GLY A 485 13.15 1.79 -2.35
CA GLY A 485 13.05 2.00 -0.91
C GLY A 485 12.97 0.66 -0.15
N ASN A 486 12.14 0.58 0.88
CA ASN A 486 11.95 -0.63 1.68
C ASN A 486 10.62 -1.34 1.32
N GLU A 487 10.35 -1.49 0.03
CA GLU A 487 9.13 -2.09 -0.52
C GLU A 487 9.48 -3.22 -1.51
N PRO A 488 8.64 -4.25 -1.67
CA PRO A 488 8.83 -5.23 -2.74
C PRO A 488 8.61 -4.60 -4.11
N VAL A 489 9.31 -5.11 -5.12
CA VAL A 489 9.30 -4.53 -6.47
C VAL A 489 9.27 -5.59 -7.56
N LEU A 490 8.44 -5.37 -8.58
CA LEU A 490 8.37 -6.24 -9.75
C LEU A 490 9.48 -5.87 -10.75
N LEU A 491 10.36 -6.79 -11.08
CA LEU A 491 11.40 -6.66 -12.09
C LEU A 491 10.98 -7.37 -13.38
N LEU A 492 10.96 -6.64 -14.50
CA LEU A 492 10.77 -7.17 -15.85
C LEU A 492 12.05 -7.02 -16.67
N LEU A 493 12.32 -7.98 -17.55
CA LEU A 493 13.41 -7.86 -18.53
C LEU A 493 12.95 -7.05 -19.75
N GLY A 494 13.73 -6.05 -20.17
CA GLY A 494 13.39 -5.17 -21.29
C GLY A 494 13.35 -5.83 -22.67
N ASP A 495 13.73 -7.11 -22.78
CA ASP A 495 13.76 -7.91 -24.00
C ASP A 495 13.01 -9.24 -23.87
N THR A 496 12.09 -9.35 -22.92
CA THR A 496 11.23 -10.53 -22.75
C THR A 496 9.77 -10.11 -22.62
N LEU A 497 8.91 -10.56 -23.52
CA LEU A 497 7.46 -10.35 -23.42
C LEU A 497 6.75 -11.60 -22.90
N TYR A 498 5.63 -11.38 -22.22
CA TYR A 498 4.69 -12.44 -21.88
C TYR A 498 3.35 -12.15 -22.55
N ARG A 499 2.75 -13.19 -23.12
CA ARG A 499 1.37 -13.18 -23.57
C ARG A 499 0.57 -14.12 -22.69
N SER A 500 -0.36 -13.57 -21.91
CA SER A 500 -1.23 -14.37 -21.07
C SER A 500 -2.13 -15.28 -21.90
N THR A 501 -2.33 -16.52 -21.45
CA THR A 501 -3.35 -17.43 -22.00
C THR A 501 -4.68 -17.31 -21.25
N THR A 502 -4.79 -16.34 -20.34
CA THR A 502 -5.97 -16.06 -19.52
C THR A 502 -6.37 -14.59 -19.66
N ASN A 503 -7.47 -14.20 -19.01
CA ASN A 503 -7.87 -12.79 -18.93
C ASN A 503 -7.04 -11.97 -17.94
N LYS A 504 -6.07 -12.58 -17.24
CA LYS A 504 -5.20 -11.89 -16.27
C LYS A 504 -3.81 -11.64 -16.86
N PRO A 505 -3.25 -10.42 -16.77
CA PRO A 505 -1.84 -10.17 -17.05
C PRO A 505 -0.91 -11.15 -16.33
N CYS A 506 0.21 -11.52 -16.94
CA CYS A 506 1.23 -12.36 -16.33
C CYS A 506 1.89 -11.66 -15.14
N ALA A 507 2.10 -10.34 -15.24
CA ALA A 507 2.60 -9.55 -14.11
C ALA A 507 1.64 -9.57 -12.92
N LEU A 508 0.32 -9.49 -13.15
CA LEU A 508 -0.69 -9.63 -12.09
C LEU A 508 -0.66 -11.02 -11.43
N GLN A 509 -0.46 -12.09 -12.22
CA GLN A 509 -0.32 -13.44 -11.67
C GLN A 509 0.88 -13.53 -10.71
N MET A 510 2.01 -12.90 -11.03
CA MET A 510 3.16 -12.82 -10.11
C MET A 510 2.79 -12.09 -8.82
N ILE A 511 2.13 -10.94 -8.92
CA ILE A 511 1.75 -10.12 -7.76
C ILE A 511 0.81 -10.90 -6.82
N GLU A 512 -0.20 -11.58 -7.37
CA GLU A 512 -1.14 -12.39 -6.58
C GLU A 512 -0.44 -13.53 -5.82
N GLU A 513 0.54 -14.20 -6.43
CA GLU A 513 1.31 -15.25 -5.75
C GLU A 513 2.29 -14.68 -4.71
N TYR A 514 2.89 -13.51 -4.97
CA TYR A 514 3.70 -12.83 -3.95
C TYR A 514 2.86 -12.48 -2.72
N GLU A 515 1.65 -11.96 -2.91
CA GLU A 515 0.73 -11.65 -1.81
C GLU A 515 0.32 -12.88 -0.99
N ARG A 516 0.38 -14.06 -1.60
CA ARG A 516 0.07 -15.32 -0.94
C ARG A 516 1.22 -15.86 -0.10
N TYR A 517 2.45 -15.78 -0.60
CA TYR A 517 3.62 -16.39 0.03
C TYR A 517 4.51 -15.40 0.80
N ASP A 518 4.43 -14.11 0.46
CA ASP A 518 5.25 -13.02 1.01
C ASP A 518 6.77 -13.33 1.02
N GLN A 519 7.24 -13.91 -0.09
CA GLN A 519 8.61 -14.35 -0.29
C GLN A 519 9.13 -13.90 -1.65
N LEU A 520 10.45 -13.92 -1.81
CA LEU A 520 11.11 -13.73 -3.11
C LEU A 520 10.45 -14.64 -4.16
N LEU A 521 10.01 -14.05 -5.27
CA LEU A 521 9.26 -14.76 -6.30
C LEU A 521 9.92 -14.64 -7.66
N VAL A 522 9.99 -15.73 -8.41
CA VAL A 522 10.56 -15.74 -9.77
C VAL A 522 9.66 -16.50 -10.73
N SER A 523 9.49 -16.00 -11.95
CA SER A 523 8.77 -16.74 -12.99
C SER A 523 9.65 -17.85 -13.56
N ILE A 524 9.10 -19.05 -13.72
CA ILE A 524 9.84 -20.25 -14.14
C ILE A 524 9.30 -20.87 -15.42
N HIS A 525 10.23 -21.38 -16.24
CA HIS A 525 9.94 -22.04 -17.52
C HIS A 525 10.66 -23.36 -17.64
N SER A 526 10.03 -24.35 -18.28
CA SER A 526 10.72 -25.59 -18.59
C SER A 526 11.73 -25.36 -19.72
N VAL A 527 12.93 -25.90 -19.54
CA VAL A 527 13.99 -25.84 -20.56
C VAL A 527 14.59 -27.22 -20.83
N PRO A 528 14.97 -27.51 -22.10
CA PRO A 528 15.74 -28.70 -22.43
C PRO A 528 17.11 -28.72 -21.72
N LEU A 529 17.62 -29.92 -21.42
CA LEU A 529 18.91 -30.11 -20.75
C LEU A 529 20.09 -29.48 -21.50
N ASP A 530 20.07 -29.46 -22.83
CA ASP A 530 21.13 -28.86 -23.65
C ASP A 530 21.12 -27.32 -23.60
N LYS A 531 20.07 -26.71 -23.04
CA LYS A 531 19.91 -25.25 -22.90
C LYS A 531 20.18 -24.72 -21.51
N VAL A 532 20.38 -25.58 -20.51
CA VAL A 532 20.56 -25.18 -19.10
C VAL A 532 21.73 -24.23 -18.88
N SER A 533 22.80 -24.35 -19.68
CA SER A 533 24.00 -23.50 -19.60
C SER A 533 23.78 -22.04 -20.01
N HIS A 534 22.57 -21.68 -20.46
CA HIS A 534 22.22 -20.31 -20.85
C HIS A 534 21.46 -19.54 -19.77
N TYR A 535 20.98 -20.22 -18.72
CA TYR A 535 20.03 -19.64 -17.76
C TYR A 535 20.40 -19.97 -16.30
N GLY A 536 19.82 -19.22 -15.37
CA GLY A 536 19.75 -19.65 -13.97
C GLY A 536 18.76 -20.80 -13.83
N ILE A 537 19.18 -21.95 -13.30
CA ILE A 537 18.36 -23.16 -13.17
C ILE A 537 18.02 -23.42 -11.71
N LEU A 538 16.77 -23.81 -11.49
CA LEU A 538 16.19 -24.09 -10.18
C LEU A 538 15.95 -25.57 -9.96
N SER A 539 16.01 -25.97 -8.70
CA SER A 539 15.44 -27.23 -8.21
C SER A 539 14.68 -27.00 -6.92
N GLY A 540 13.65 -27.82 -6.67
CA GLY A 540 12.71 -27.61 -5.58
C GLY A 540 11.61 -28.67 -5.53
N VAL A 541 10.60 -28.39 -4.72
CA VAL A 541 9.42 -29.25 -4.52
C VAL A 541 8.17 -28.47 -4.92
N TRP A 542 7.26 -29.10 -5.66
CA TRP A 542 5.97 -28.50 -6.02
C TRP A 542 5.06 -28.42 -4.80
N GLU A 543 4.49 -27.25 -4.53
CA GLU A 543 3.52 -27.03 -3.44
C GLU A 543 2.11 -27.51 -3.81
N ASP A 544 1.82 -27.56 -5.11
CA ASP A 544 0.51 -27.91 -5.66
C ASP A 544 0.59 -29.06 -6.67
N LYS A 545 -0.56 -29.70 -6.93
CA LYS A 545 -0.65 -30.85 -7.84
C LYS A 545 -0.57 -30.43 -9.30
N GLU A 546 -1.00 -29.21 -9.59
CA GLU A 546 -1.02 -28.59 -10.89
C GLU A 546 0.39 -28.17 -11.36
N ARG A 547 1.37 -28.19 -10.45
CA ARG A 547 2.77 -27.79 -10.63
C ARG A 547 2.87 -26.34 -11.08
N THR A 548 2.16 -25.43 -10.42
CA THR A 548 2.22 -23.99 -10.68
C THR A 548 3.22 -23.30 -9.78
N ILE A 549 3.42 -23.78 -8.55
CA ILE A 549 4.26 -23.17 -7.53
C ILE A 549 5.35 -24.16 -7.07
N LEU A 550 6.60 -23.78 -7.30
CA LEU A 550 7.79 -24.53 -6.91
C LEU A 550 8.44 -23.86 -5.70
N ASN A 551 8.48 -24.54 -4.56
CA ASN A 551 9.29 -24.13 -3.42
C ASN A 551 10.76 -24.41 -3.70
N VAL A 552 11.55 -23.35 -3.88
CA VAL A 552 12.90 -23.48 -4.44
C VAL A 552 13.90 -23.87 -3.36
N SER A 553 14.57 -24.98 -3.59
CA SER A 553 15.62 -25.52 -2.71
C SER A 553 17.02 -25.12 -3.13
N VAL A 554 17.24 -24.82 -4.42
CA VAL A 554 18.54 -24.35 -4.93
C VAL A 554 18.38 -23.61 -6.25
N MET A 555 19.19 -22.58 -6.46
CA MET A 555 19.37 -21.87 -7.72
C MET A 555 20.86 -21.90 -8.14
N ASN A 556 21.13 -22.10 -9.43
CA ASN A 556 22.49 -22.07 -9.97
C ASN A 556 22.55 -21.30 -11.29
N GLU A 557 23.49 -20.37 -11.43
CA GLU A 557 23.67 -19.58 -12.65
C GLU A 557 24.42 -20.38 -13.71
N LYS A 558 23.80 -20.54 -14.89
CA LYS A 558 24.42 -21.14 -16.09
C LYS A 558 25.19 -22.44 -15.81
N PRO A 559 24.56 -23.45 -15.15
CA PRO A 559 25.24 -24.68 -14.80
C PRO A 559 25.68 -25.46 -16.04
N LYS A 560 26.74 -26.26 -15.90
CA LYS A 560 27.07 -27.28 -16.91
C LYS A 560 25.94 -28.31 -16.98
N ALA A 561 25.66 -28.81 -18.20
CA ALA A 561 24.59 -29.79 -18.42
C ALA A 561 24.73 -31.03 -17.52
N SER A 562 25.93 -31.58 -17.36
CA SER A 562 26.18 -32.72 -16.47
C SER A 562 25.85 -32.41 -15.00
N TYR A 563 26.20 -31.21 -14.52
CA TYR A 563 25.88 -30.80 -13.15
C TYR A 563 24.37 -30.62 -12.96
N ALA A 564 23.68 -30.02 -13.94
CA ALA A 564 22.23 -29.89 -13.90
C ALA A 564 21.55 -31.26 -13.88
N GLU A 565 22.03 -32.19 -14.72
CA GLU A 565 21.52 -33.56 -14.79
C GLU A 565 21.63 -34.28 -13.44
N ASP A 566 22.75 -34.16 -12.75
CA ASP A 566 22.97 -34.82 -11.46
C ASP A 566 22.15 -34.19 -10.33
N PHE A 567 22.11 -32.85 -10.25
CA PHE A 567 21.69 -32.14 -9.03
C PHE A 567 20.45 -31.24 -9.15
N LEU A 568 20.06 -30.82 -10.36
CA LEU A 568 19.03 -29.78 -10.54
C LEU A 568 17.71 -30.26 -11.17
N GLY A 569 17.65 -31.51 -11.65
CA GLY A 569 16.42 -32.03 -12.25
C GLY A 569 15.28 -32.23 -11.25
N VAL A 570 14.13 -31.62 -11.53
CA VAL A 570 12.88 -31.80 -10.78
C VAL A 570 12.08 -32.93 -11.42
N ARG A 571 11.64 -33.91 -10.62
CA ARG A 571 10.89 -35.06 -11.16
C ARG A 571 9.44 -34.69 -11.46
N ASN A 572 8.96 -35.05 -12.65
CA ASN A 572 7.54 -34.99 -12.99
C ASN A 572 6.80 -36.25 -12.52
N ASN A 573 5.48 -36.30 -12.76
CA ASN A 573 4.61 -37.41 -12.37
C ASN A 573 5.01 -38.76 -13.00
N GLU A 574 5.75 -38.75 -14.12
CA GLU A 574 6.28 -39.94 -14.79
C GLU A 574 7.67 -40.34 -14.28
N GLY A 575 8.20 -39.61 -13.29
CA GLY A 575 9.53 -39.83 -12.71
C GLY A 575 10.69 -39.31 -13.57
N LYS A 576 10.42 -38.64 -14.69
CA LYS A 576 11.44 -38.01 -15.57
C LYS A 576 11.90 -36.68 -14.99
N LYS A 577 13.19 -36.37 -15.17
CA LYS A 577 13.76 -35.08 -14.78
C LYS A 577 13.37 -34.00 -15.79
N GLU A 578 12.83 -32.91 -15.27
CA GLU A 578 12.58 -31.65 -15.98
C GLU A 578 13.46 -30.55 -15.35
N TYR A 579 13.84 -29.56 -16.14
CA TYR A 579 14.70 -28.46 -15.70
C TYR A 579 13.93 -27.16 -15.85
N TYR A 580 14.03 -26.31 -14.84
CA TYR A 580 13.27 -25.07 -14.76
C TYR A 580 14.23 -23.89 -14.69
N SER A 581 14.12 -22.96 -15.63
CA SER A 581 14.91 -21.74 -15.65
C SER A 581 14.17 -20.58 -14.98
N VAL A 582 14.92 -19.66 -14.37
CA VAL A 582 14.43 -18.33 -14.03
C VAL A 582 14.62 -17.42 -15.22
N PHE A 583 13.52 -16.87 -15.74
CA PHE A 583 13.61 -15.90 -16.82
C PHE A 583 12.36 -15.02 -16.89
N GLY A 584 12.54 -13.72 -17.14
CA GLY A 584 11.46 -12.80 -17.49
C GLY A 584 10.95 -11.89 -16.36
N GLN A 585 10.33 -12.44 -15.32
CA GLN A 585 9.68 -11.66 -14.25
C GLN A 585 10.13 -12.12 -12.85
N TYR A 586 10.32 -11.16 -11.94
CA TYR A 586 10.77 -11.40 -10.57
C TYR A 586 10.04 -10.44 -9.65
N ILE A 587 9.66 -10.86 -8.45
CA ILE A 587 9.30 -9.93 -7.37
C ILE A 587 10.43 -9.97 -6.35
N LEU A 588 11.18 -8.88 -6.29
CA LEU A 588 12.34 -8.73 -5.43
C LEU A 588 11.93 -8.09 -4.10
N THR A 589 12.44 -8.66 -3.01
CA THR A 589 12.24 -8.14 -1.65
C THR A 589 13.39 -7.18 -1.27
N PRO A 590 13.21 -6.36 -0.22
CA PRO A 590 14.29 -5.51 0.30
C PRO A 590 15.58 -6.27 0.63
N ASP A 591 15.46 -7.52 1.07
CA ASP A 591 16.60 -8.41 1.35
C ASP A 591 17.50 -8.61 0.12
N VAL A 592 16.93 -8.63 -1.09
CA VAL A 592 17.71 -8.75 -2.33
C VAL A 592 18.58 -7.52 -2.55
N PHE A 593 18.05 -6.32 -2.31
CA PHE A 593 18.81 -5.08 -2.44
C PHE A 593 19.91 -4.98 -1.38
N ALA A 594 19.62 -5.39 -0.14
CA ALA A 594 20.63 -5.46 0.92
C ALA A 594 21.75 -6.46 0.57
N GLN A 595 21.41 -7.61 -0.03
CA GLN A 595 22.40 -8.58 -0.48
C GLN A 595 23.22 -8.08 -1.67
N LEU A 596 22.60 -7.39 -2.64
CA LEU A 596 23.30 -6.76 -3.77
C LEU A 596 24.29 -5.69 -3.28
N ASP A 597 23.92 -4.87 -2.30
CA ASP A 597 24.84 -3.90 -1.69
C ASP A 597 26.05 -4.61 -1.08
N ALA A 598 25.83 -5.67 -0.30
CA ALA A 598 26.91 -6.46 0.29
C ALA A 598 27.85 -7.08 -0.77
N ASP A 599 27.29 -7.59 -1.87
CA ASP A 599 28.06 -8.17 -2.97
C ASP A 599 28.90 -7.11 -3.70
N ILE A 600 28.36 -5.89 -3.89
CA ILE A 600 29.06 -4.74 -4.48
C ILE A 600 30.20 -4.29 -3.57
N GLN A 601 29.93 -4.07 -2.28
CA GLN A 601 30.94 -3.65 -1.29
C GLN A 601 32.09 -4.67 -1.20
N LYS A 602 31.77 -5.97 -1.27
CA LYS A 602 32.77 -7.03 -1.28
C LYS A 602 33.66 -6.95 -2.53
N ALA A 603 33.05 -6.80 -3.71
CA ALA A 603 33.81 -6.68 -4.95
C ALA A 603 34.73 -5.44 -4.94
N ASP A 604 34.23 -4.31 -4.40
CA ASP A 604 35.01 -3.08 -4.26
C ASP A 604 36.20 -3.27 -3.31
N ALA A 605 36.00 -3.95 -2.18
CA ALA A 605 37.06 -4.25 -1.22
C ALA A 605 38.12 -5.23 -1.77
N GLU A 606 37.72 -6.18 -2.62
CA GLU A 606 38.62 -7.12 -3.32
C GLU A 606 39.39 -6.47 -4.48
N GLY A 607 39.00 -5.26 -4.91
CA GLY A 607 39.61 -4.52 -6.01
C GLY A 607 39.34 -5.13 -7.40
N ASP A 608 38.45 -6.13 -7.49
CA ASP A 608 38.10 -6.78 -8.74
C ASP A 608 36.92 -6.09 -9.41
N MET A 609 37.22 -4.95 -10.05
CA MET A 609 36.25 -4.19 -10.83
C MET A 609 35.79 -4.91 -12.11
N THR A 610 36.38 -6.06 -12.44
CA THR A 610 36.02 -6.86 -13.63
C THR A 610 34.99 -7.95 -13.32
N ARG A 611 34.77 -8.25 -12.04
CA ARG A 611 33.77 -9.20 -11.59
C ARG A 611 32.36 -8.66 -11.84
N GLU A 612 31.57 -9.41 -12.60
CA GLU A 612 30.16 -9.11 -12.81
C GLU A 612 29.36 -9.39 -11.52
N ILE A 613 28.60 -8.40 -11.08
CA ILE A 613 27.62 -8.53 -10.00
C ILE A 613 26.38 -9.20 -10.59
N GLU A 614 26.18 -10.47 -10.24
CA GLU A 614 25.11 -11.30 -10.78
C GLU A 614 23.89 -11.31 -9.87
N LEU A 615 22.70 -11.08 -10.43
CA LEU A 615 21.46 -11.11 -9.66
C LEU A 615 21.21 -12.50 -9.07
N THR A 616 21.49 -13.57 -9.82
CA THR A 616 21.31 -14.96 -9.39
C THR A 616 22.04 -15.29 -8.09
N ALA A 617 23.23 -14.73 -7.87
CA ALA A 617 23.99 -14.95 -6.64
C ALA A 617 23.27 -14.33 -5.42
N ALA A 618 22.76 -13.10 -5.58
CA ALA A 618 21.99 -12.43 -4.55
C ALA A 618 20.67 -13.16 -4.25
N LEU A 619 19.96 -13.62 -5.29
CA LEU A 619 18.73 -14.40 -5.14
C LEU A 619 18.96 -15.70 -4.35
N GLU A 620 20.00 -16.45 -4.66
CA GLU A 620 20.34 -17.68 -3.93
C GLU A 620 20.69 -17.40 -2.46
N ALA A 621 21.44 -16.33 -2.18
CA ALA A 621 21.79 -15.94 -0.82
C ALA A 621 20.56 -15.50 0.01
N VAL A 622 19.60 -14.80 -0.61
CA VAL A 622 18.32 -14.45 0.04
C VAL A 622 17.46 -15.68 0.24
N ARG A 623 17.36 -16.57 -0.76
CA ARG A 623 16.63 -17.83 -0.66
C ARG A 623 17.09 -18.65 0.54
N GLN A 624 18.40 -18.75 0.78
CA GLN A 624 18.95 -19.49 1.93
C GLN A 624 18.52 -18.92 3.29
N LYS A 625 18.17 -17.64 3.35
CA LYS A 625 17.77 -16.93 4.58
C LYS A 625 16.24 -16.92 4.76
N SER A 626 15.52 -16.53 3.71
CA SER A 626 14.10 -16.15 3.77
C SER A 626 13.20 -17.01 2.87
N GLY A 627 13.78 -17.93 2.07
CA GLY A 627 13.06 -18.74 1.08
C GLY A 627 12.87 -18.05 -0.27
N MET A 628 12.46 -18.82 -1.27
CA MET A 628 12.10 -18.33 -2.61
C MET A 628 11.09 -19.27 -3.26
N MET A 629 10.14 -18.69 -3.98
CA MET A 629 9.09 -19.39 -4.69
C MET A 629 9.26 -19.17 -6.20
N GLY A 630 9.12 -20.25 -6.97
CA GLY A 630 9.11 -20.24 -8.44
C GLY A 630 7.68 -20.40 -8.96
N VAL A 631 7.24 -19.55 -9.87
CA VAL A 631 5.86 -19.54 -10.39
C VAL A 631 5.84 -19.83 -11.88
N ARG A 632 5.12 -20.89 -12.26
CA ARG A 632 4.84 -21.19 -13.67
C ARG A 632 3.58 -20.43 -14.09
N LEU A 633 3.77 -19.36 -14.86
CA LEU A 633 2.71 -18.47 -15.29
C LEU A 633 1.81 -19.12 -16.36
N ASN A 634 0.53 -18.76 -16.37
CA ASN A 634 -0.40 -19.12 -17.45
C ASN A 634 -0.23 -18.14 -18.61
N GLY A 635 0.89 -18.28 -19.32
CA GLY A 635 1.27 -17.42 -20.42
C GLY A 635 2.41 -17.99 -21.23
N GLU A 636 2.57 -17.46 -22.42
CA GLU A 636 3.68 -17.77 -23.33
C GLU A 636 4.73 -16.66 -23.23
N MET A 637 5.98 -17.06 -23.10
CA MET A 637 7.13 -16.17 -23.01
C MET A 637 7.82 -16.05 -24.37
N PHE A 638 8.19 -14.83 -24.74
CA PHE A 638 8.91 -14.52 -25.97
C PHE A 638 10.20 -13.77 -25.66
N ASP A 639 11.34 -14.40 -25.93
CA ASP A 639 12.67 -13.77 -25.89
C ASP A 639 12.93 -13.05 -27.21
N MET A 640 13.58 -11.89 -27.14
CA MET A 640 13.97 -11.10 -28.32
C MET A 640 15.47 -10.78 -28.33
N GLY A 641 16.27 -11.38 -27.45
CA GLY A 641 17.69 -11.08 -27.28
C GLY A 641 18.61 -11.53 -28.43
N ASN A 642 18.10 -12.22 -29.44
CA ASN A 642 18.87 -12.64 -30.63
C ASN A 642 17.98 -12.68 -31.90
N PRO A 643 18.57 -12.69 -33.12
CA PRO A 643 17.81 -12.58 -34.36
C PRO A 643 16.76 -13.68 -34.58
N LYS A 644 17.04 -14.91 -34.14
CA LYS A 644 16.09 -16.03 -34.29
C LYS A 644 14.90 -15.83 -33.36
N ALA A 645 15.16 -15.53 -32.09
CA ALA A 645 14.12 -15.31 -31.09
C ALA A 645 13.26 -14.07 -31.43
N LEU A 646 13.88 -12.98 -31.89
CA LEU A 646 13.15 -11.81 -32.40
C LEU A 646 12.21 -12.16 -33.56
N ARG A 647 12.67 -12.95 -34.54
CA ARG A 647 11.83 -13.41 -35.66
C ARG A 647 10.65 -14.25 -35.17
N GLU A 648 10.89 -15.14 -34.22
CA GLU A 648 9.85 -15.97 -33.60
C GLU A 648 8.82 -15.11 -32.86
N CYS A 649 9.26 -14.11 -32.09
CA CYS A 649 8.37 -13.15 -31.42
C CYS A 649 7.52 -12.38 -32.43
N VAL A 650 8.13 -11.78 -33.46
CA VAL A 650 7.41 -10.98 -34.47
C VAL A 650 6.38 -11.82 -35.24
N SER A 651 6.62 -13.12 -35.39
CA SER A 651 5.71 -14.01 -36.12
C SER A 651 4.56 -14.53 -35.26
N ASN A 652 4.73 -14.60 -33.93
CA ASN A 652 3.87 -15.41 -33.08
C ASN A 652 3.31 -14.68 -31.85
N PHE A 653 3.74 -13.45 -31.52
CA PHE A 653 3.17 -12.63 -30.44
C PHE A 653 1.84 -12.00 -30.86
#